data_AF-A0ABD0YDS9-F1
#
_entry.id   AF-A0ABD0YDS9-F1
#
_cell.length_a   1.000
_cell.length_b   1.000
_cell.length_c   1.000
_cell.angle_alpha   90.00
_cell.angle_beta   90.00
_cell.angle_gamma   90.00
#
_symmetry.space_group_name_H-M   'P 1'
#
loop_
_entity.id
_entity.type
_entity.pdbx_description
1 polymer ?
#
loop_
_entity_poly.entity_id
_entity_poly.type
_entity_poly.pdbx_seq_one_letter_code
_entity_poly.pdbx_strand_id
1 'polypeptide(L)'
;MEEEFLAENNACGQTLLHVVSRGNAIIAELLRLKDHIPHIFRLEKKQDQQKYGELILDFSYFNSSDEYDKKIENSEHLQKLDEEIYKAHGEILTRFYKAFESVHKYVTDLNTFVEELEEGIYIQQTLDTVFLSQDGIQLMCESIYVYGVMLLIVDLYYRGDVRERLVVAHSRHCTTSGSLDHVCQLIRTTGFLNSPSAKRPANYPQEYFRRVPLNEKLVNIAVGKLRTEDIYHQQKALPLPQQMTTALAQQAAVLFVALFFAPNILHNQTARMREIVDKYFPDNWIVNVYMGITINLIDMWEPFRAARIALANTLEPSNIRDYATTHASNLQKLVSETNEMLKEGVLVKKNLLDNVSKVLALARECNVTLRWLMLHTAPQHSVCETVKKCKQVRDQVLADTLDTPNGVLELLLNTAHFENTIRELFKSILNEREDKWAEGKKECTLRIGELEEVFAGTKPLMRVDKNENLKKWFGDIKSHISSLNLDEPNISARKIVQLIQALEEVQGYPQLTGSLQVKQLLDETCSTLRRMLSAAGVRDTVLVHMQIVGDFSYGWLLVDNYTQLMQSGVRADPTLVNKLRAVFLKLSSAMETSLLRINQAGCDGDLSSVSRYYSNQLVGYIKKLLQVIPETVFTLMAKIAHIQTHLIPELPDRLEKDKMKEYAQLEHRFEVAKLTHEVSVFSSGLLNMKATLVGIVRLDPKQLLEDGINKELTSHISKALNTGLVFNPKTKGVDLATKLDELGNTMDGHKRSFEYVQDYIGINGIKMWLVSIFIRIII
;
A
#
# COMPACT_ATOMS: atom_id res chain seq x y z
N MET A 1 33.38 6.34 -18.94
CA MET A 1 32.47 6.38 -17.79
C MET A 1 31.53 7.53 -18.05
N GLU A 2 30.31 7.25 -18.49
CA GLU A 2 29.25 8.25 -18.38
C GLU A 2 29.11 8.53 -16.88
N GLU A 3 29.29 9.78 -16.46
CA GLU A 3 29.00 10.16 -15.08
C GLU A 3 27.53 9.86 -14.80
N GLU A 4 27.27 9.15 -13.70
CA GLU A 4 25.92 8.81 -13.27
C GLU A 4 25.11 10.10 -13.12
N PHE A 5 23.96 10.19 -13.79
CA PHE A 5 23.22 11.46 -13.88
C PHE A 5 22.79 11.99 -12.51
N LEU A 6 22.56 11.08 -11.56
CA LEU A 6 22.19 11.38 -10.18
C LEU A 6 23.38 11.46 -9.21
N ALA A 7 24.61 11.49 -9.71
CA ALA A 7 25.78 11.67 -8.86
C ALA A 7 25.78 13.06 -8.20
N GLU A 8 26.35 13.17 -6.99
CA GLU A 8 26.38 14.42 -6.21
C GLU A 8 27.12 15.56 -6.94
N ASN A 9 28.07 15.21 -7.82
CA ASN A 9 28.82 16.17 -8.62
C ASN A 9 28.05 16.68 -9.86
N ASN A 10 26.92 16.06 -10.23
CA ASN A 10 26.10 16.51 -11.35
C ASN A 10 25.00 17.47 -10.87
N ALA A 11 25.32 18.76 -10.85
CA ALA A 11 24.39 19.82 -10.42
C ALA A 11 23.06 19.80 -11.20
N CYS A 12 23.08 19.49 -12.50
CA CYS A 12 21.86 19.41 -13.32
C CYS A 12 20.92 18.29 -12.82
N GLY A 13 21.47 17.10 -12.60
CA GLY A 13 20.69 15.96 -12.12
C GLY A 13 20.17 16.19 -10.70
N GLN A 14 20.99 16.78 -9.81
CA GLN A 14 20.58 17.10 -8.45
C GLN A 14 19.47 18.16 -8.40
N THR A 15 19.55 19.24 -9.18
CA THR A 15 18.49 20.26 -9.22
C THR A 15 17.16 19.64 -9.64
N LEU A 16 17.15 18.85 -10.73
CA LEU A 16 15.94 18.19 -11.20
C LEU A 16 15.39 17.18 -10.18
N LEU A 17 16.27 16.39 -9.55
CA LEU A 17 15.91 15.44 -8.50
C LEU A 17 15.27 16.15 -7.30
N HIS A 18 15.83 17.28 -6.86
CA HIS A 18 15.27 18.10 -5.79
C HIS A 18 13.89 18.67 -6.14
N VAL A 19 13.68 19.12 -7.39
CA VAL A 19 12.36 19.57 -7.85
C VAL A 19 11.34 18.43 -7.71
N VAL A 20 11.61 17.26 -8.29
CA VAL A 20 10.68 16.10 -8.26
C VAL A 20 10.46 15.60 -6.82
N SER A 21 11.52 15.55 -6.01
CA SER A 21 11.47 15.21 -4.58
C SER A 21 10.52 16.13 -3.82
N ARG A 22 10.70 17.45 -3.96
CA ARG A 22 9.84 18.46 -3.34
C ARG A 22 8.39 18.34 -3.79
N GLY A 23 8.17 17.98 -5.06
CA GLY A 23 6.84 17.73 -5.57
C GLY A 23 6.10 16.58 -4.87
N ASN A 24 6.79 15.48 -4.59
CA ASN A 24 6.22 14.38 -3.79
C ASN A 24 5.89 14.82 -2.35
N ALA A 25 6.73 15.67 -1.75
CA ALA A 25 6.45 16.24 -0.43
C ALA A 25 5.22 17.15 -0.43
N ILE A 26 5.04 17.99 -1.46
CA ILE A 26 3.86 18.84 -1.63
C ILE A 26 2.59 17.98 -1.78
N ILE A 27 2.62 16.91 -2.58
CA ILE A 27 1.47 15.99 -2.70
C ILE A 27 1.09 15.39 -1.34
N ALA A 28 2.07 14.92 -0.58
CA ALA A 28 1.81 14.36 0.75
C ALA A 28 1.20 15.41 1.71
N GLU A 29 1.66 16.66 1.65
CA GLU A 29 1.11 17.75 2.44
C GLU A 29 -0.33 18.10 2.02
N LEU A 30 -0.62 18.17 0.72
CA LEU A 30 -1.99 18.35 0.21
C LEU A 30 -2.91 17.20 0.64
N LEU A 31 -2.43 15.96 0.62
CA LEU A 31 -3.22 14.81 1.07
C LEU A 31 -3.42 14.81 2.59
N ARG A 32 -2.48 15.34 3.37
CA ARG A 32 -2.60 15.49 4.82
C ARG A 32 -3.61 16.56 5.20
N LEU A 33 -3.56 17.70 4.51
CA LEU A 33 -4.40 18.86 4.79
C LEU A 33 -5.87 18.64 4.40
N LYS A 34 -6.18 17.71 3.49
CA LYS A 34 -7.56 17.42 3.07
C LYS A 34 -8.47 17.02 4.25
N ASP A 35 -7.91 16.31 5.23
CA ASP A 35 -8.63 15.80 6.40
C ASP A 35 -8.78 16.87 7.50
N HIS A 36 -8.13 18.04 7.35
CA HIS A 36 -8.04 19.11 8.35
C HIS A 36 -8.76 20.40 7.94
N ILE A 37 -9.59 20.35 6.88
CA ILE A 37 -10.39 21.51 6.43
C ILE A 37 -11.42 21.84 7.52
N PRO A 38 -11.38 23.04 8.16
CA PRO A 38 -12.32 23.35 9.22
C PRO A 38 -13.75 23.44 8.68
N HIS A 39 -14.69 22.81 9.39
CA HIS A 39 -16.08 22.67 8.94
C HIS A 39 -16.78 24.01 8.66
N ILE A 40 -16.43 25.08 9.38
CA ILE A 40 -17.01 26.42 9.20
C ILE A 40 -16.78 26.97 7.78
N PHE A 41 -15.65 26.64 7.13
CA PHE A 41 -15.35 27.13 5.78
C PHE A 41 -16.14 26.41 4.68
N ARG A 42 -16.73 25.25 4.99
CA ARG A 42 -17.61 24.53 4.07
C ARG A 42 -18.99 25.20 3.95
N LEU A 43 -19.44 25.91 5.00
CA LEU A 43 -20.74 26.57 5.08
C LEU A 43 -21.91 25.67 4.60
N GLU A 44 -21.88 24.39 4.96
CA GLU A 44 -22.91 23.42 4.51
C GLU A 44 -24.20 23.52 5.33
N LYS A 45 -24.11 23.88 6.62
CA LYS A 45 -25.27 24.00 7.50
C LYS A 45 -25.83 25.42 7.43
N LYS A 46 -27.17 25.53 7.44
CA LYS A 46 -27.87 26.82 7.51
C LYS A 46 -27.45 27.67 8.72
N GLN A 47 -27.16 27.03 9.85
CA GLN A 47 -26.66 27.70 11.06
C GLN A 47 -25.28 28.34 10.83
N ASP A 48 -24.37 27.62 10.15
CA ASP A 48 -23.02 28.13 9.85
C ASP A 48 -23.09 29.27 8.82
N GLN A 49 -23.98 29.17 7.83
CA GLN A 49 -24.23 30.25 6.86
C GLN A 49 -24.76 31.52 7.54
N GLN A 50 -25.71 31.39 8.47
CA GLN A 50 -26.27 32.52 9.20
C GLN A 50 -25.25 33.17 10.16
N LYS A 51 -24.39 32.36 10.78
CA LYS A 51 -23.42 32.84 11.77
C LYS A 51 -22.13 33.38 11.17
N TYR A 52 -21.56 32.68 10.18
CA TYR A 52 -20.22 32.95 9.66
C TYR A 52 -20.21 33.47 8.22
N GLY A 53 -21.34 33.43 7.51
CA GLY A 53 -21.41 33.76 6.08
C GLY A 53 -21.01 35.19 5.73
N GLU A 54 -21.12 36.13 6.67
CA GLU A 54 -20.68 37.52 6.46
C GLU A 54 -19.15 37.71 6.57
N LEU A 55 -18.44 36.77 7.20
CA LEU A 55 -16.98 36.82 7.42
C LEU A 55 -16.20 35.88 6.50
N ILE A 56 -16.81 34.73 6.18
CA ILE A 56 -16.20 33.70 5.32
C ILE A 56 -16.60 33.98 3.87
N LEU A 57 -15.80 34.81 3.22
CA LEU A 57 -16.00 35.30 1.85
C LEU A 57 -15.14 34.51 0.86
N ASP A 58 -15.61 34.36 -0.38
CA ASP A 58 -14.83 33.81 -1.48
C ASP A 58 -14.05 34.93 -2.22
N PHE A 59 -13.49 34.62 -3.40
CA PHE A 59 -12.70 35.58 -4.17
C PHE A 59 -13.45 36.85 -4.59
N SER A 60 -14.79 36.92 -4.44
CA SER A 60 -15.52 38.18 -4.58
C SER A 60 -15.03 39.27 -3.63
N TYR A 61 -14.44 38.89 -2.49
CA TYR A 61 -13.85 39.82 -1.53
C TYR A 61 -12.83 40.77 -2.17
N PHE A 62 -11.93 40.25 -3.02
CA PHE A 62 -10.86 41.06 -3.62
C PHE A 62 -11.37 42.14 -4.59
N ASN A 63 -12.61 42.02 -5.08
CA ASN A 63 -13.23 43.04 -5.93
C ASN A 63 -13.82 44.21 -5.13
N SER A 64 -14.06 44.03 -3.82
CA SER A 64 -14.79 44.99 -2.97
C SER A 64 -14.28 44.97 -1.52
N SER A 65 -12.96 44.82 -1.33
CA SER A 65 -12.33 44.65 -0.01
C SER A 65 -12.72 45.76 0.95
N ASP A 66 -12.68 47.01 0.50
CA ASP A 66 -12.98 48.19 1.32
C ASP A 66 -14.42 48.20 1.85
N GLU A 67 -15.39 47.63 1.11
CA GLU A 67 -16.79 47.57 1.54
C GLU A 67 -16.99 46.51 2.61
N TYR A 68 -16.37 45.33 2.42
CA TYR A 68 -16.42 44.24 3.39
C TYR A 68 -15.68 44.60 4.67
N ASP A 69 -14.48 45.19 4.57
CA ASP A 69 -13.69 45.57 5.74
C ASP A 69 -14.41 46.66 6.55
N LYS A 70 -14.99 47.69 5.91
CA LYS A 70 -15.84 48.68 6.59
C LYS A 70 -17.06 48.05 7.27
N LYS A 71 -17.69 47.04 6.66
CA LYS A 71 -18.84 46.35 7.28
C LYS A 71 -18.43 45.63 8.56
N ILE A 72 -17.25 45.02 8.56
CA ILE A 72 -16.70 44.29 9.71
C ILE A 72 -16.25 45.29 10.78
N GLU A 73 -15.55 46.35 10.40
CA GLU A 73 -15.11 47.43 11.29
C GLU A 73 -16.27 48.14 11.99
N ASN A 74 -17.41 48.31 11.32
CA ASN A 74 -18.58 48.97 11.90
C ASN A 74 -19.41 48.07 12.84
N SER A 75 -19.07 46.80 13.00
CA SER A 75 -19.83 45.84 13.82
C SER A 75 -18.94 45.15 14.86
N GLU A 76 -19.10 45.54 16.13
CA GLU A 76 -18.36 44.94 17.25
C GLU A 76 -18.59 43.41 17.36
N HIS A 77 -19.76 42.93 16.96
CA HIS A 77 -20.05 41.50 16.93
C HIS A 77 -19.23 40.76 15.87
N LEU A 78 -19.11 41.32 14.67
CA LEU A 78 -18.35 40.71 13.57
C LEU A 78 -16.84 40.74 13.86
N GLN A 79 -16.32 41.81 14.46
CA GLN A 79 -14.91 41.89 14.86
C GLN A 79 -14.54 40.79 15.86
N LYS A 80 -15.32 40.65 16.94
CA LYS A 80 -15.09 39.59 17.95
C LYS A 80 -15.13 38.20 17.32
N LEU A 81 -16.09 37.97 16.43
CA LEU A 81 -16.24 36.69 15.75
C LEU A 81 -15.09 36.40 14.78
N ASP A 82 -14.58 37.42 14.08
CA ASP A 82 -13.43 37.30 13.17
C ASP A 82 -12.13 37.00 13.95
N GLU A 83 -11.91 37.66 15.08
CA GLU A 83 -10.80 37.37 16.00
C GLU A 83 -10.89 35.94 16.56
N GLU A 84 -12.08 35.48 16.96
CA GLU A 84 -12.31 34.11 17.43
C GLU A 84 -11.97 33.07 16.36
N ILE A 85 -12.40 33.30 15.11
CA ILE A 85 -12.12 32.42 13.97
C ILE A 85 -10.61 32.36 13.72
N TYR A 86 -9.93 33.51 13.67
CA TYR A 86 -8.50 33.54 13.40
C TYR A 86 -7.68 32.94 14.55
N LYS A 87 -8.07 33.18 15.81
CA LYS A 87 -7.43 32.54 16.96
C LYS A 87 -7.59 31.02 16.95
N ALA A 88 -8.73 30.51 16.49
CA ALA A 88 -8.97 29.07 16.40
C ALA A 88 -8.34 28.39 15.18
N HIS A 89 -8.22 29.11 14.04
CA HIS A 89 -7.87 28.50 12.75
C HIS A 89 -6.70 29.16 12.02
N GLY A 90 -6.07 30.21 12.55
CA GLY A 90 -5.00 30.97 11.87
C GLY A 90 -3.78 30.12 11.48
N GLU A 91 -3.35 29.19 12.35
CA GLU A 91 -2.25 28.27 12.05
C GLU A 91 -2.57 27.35 10.87
N ILE A 92 -3.78 26.76 10.85
CA ILE A 92 -4.18 25.84 9.79
C ILE A 92 -4.42 26.59 8.47
N LEU A 93 -4.98 27.81 8.52
CA LEU A 93 -5.15 28.68 7.35
C LEU A 93 -3.80 29.03 6.71
N THR A 94 -2.80 29.39 7.54
CA THR A 94 -1.43 29.64 7.09
C THR A 94 -0.82 28.41 6.42
N ARG A 95 -1.11 27.22 6.96
CA ARG A 95 -0.64 25.95 6.41
C ARG A 95 -1.28 25.63 5.05
N PHE A 96 -2.58 25.86 4.88
CA PHE A 96 -3.25 25.74 3.58
C PHE A 96 -2.68 26.71 2.55
N TYR A 97 -2.51 27.99 2.90
CA TYR A 97 -1.96 28.98 1.99
C TYR A 97 -0.55 28.61 1.52
N LYS A 98 0.35 28.23 2.45
CA LYS A 98 1.70 27.76 2.11
C LYS A 98 1.72 26.52 1.23
N ALA A 99 0.77 25.61 1.41
CA ALA A 99 0.64 24.44 0.54
C ALA A 99 0.26 24.84 -0.88
N PHE A 100 -0.72 25.74 -1.07
CA PHE A 100 -1.10 26.25 -2.38
C PHE A 100 0.01 27.09 -3.04
N GLU A 101 0.69 27.93 -2.26
CA GLU A 101 1.87 28.66 -2.72
C GLU A 101 2.99 27.71 -3.17
N SER A 102 3.19 26.60 -2.45
CA SER A 102 4.20 25.61 -2.81
C SER A 102 3.89 24.93 -4.16
N VAL A 103 2.61 24.73 -4.52
CA VAL A 103 2.24 24.22 -5.85
C VAL A 103 2.63 25.21 -6.95
N HIS A 104 2.35 26.51 -6.75
CA HIS A 104 2.77 27.54 -7.70
C HIS A 104 4.30 27.61 -7.81
N LYS A 105 4.99 27.63 -6.67
CA LYS A 105 6.45 27.68 -6.64
C LYS A 105 7.08 26.46 -7.33
N TYR A 106 6.50 25.26 -7.19
CA TYR A 106 6.99 24.06 -7.89
C TYR A 106 7.02 24.26 -9.41
N VAL A 107 5.93 24.75 -10.02
CA VAL A 107 5.87 24.93 -11.48
C VAL A 107 6.76 26.08 -11.94
N THR A 108 6.88 27.15 -11.15
CA THR A 108 7.86 28.22 -11.42
C THR A 108 9.28 27.68 -11.40
N ASP A 109 9.68 26.96 -10.35
CA ASP A 109 11.02 26.39 -10.21
C ASP A 109 11.33 25.39 -11.36
N LEU A 110 10.34 24.61 -11.81
CA LEU A 110 10.48 23.69 -12.94
C LEU A 110 10.65 24.43 -14.28
N ASN A 111 9.87 25.48 -14.52
CA ASN A 111 10.02 26.28 -15.75
C ASN A 111 11.36 27.01 -15.76
N THR A 112 11.78 27.58 -14.63
CA THR A 112 13.11 28.20 -14.48
C THR A 112 14.20 27.17 -14.76
N PHE A 113 14.15 25.96 -14.19
CA PHE A 113 15.13 24.91 -14.51
C PHE A 113 15.23 24.60 -16.02
N VAL A 114 14.10 24.59 -16.74
CA VAL A 114 14.10 24.38 -18.19
C VAL A 114 14.70 25.59 -18.92
N GLU A 115 14.42 26.81 -18.48
CA GLU A 115 15.03 28.04 -19.02
C GLU A 115 16.55 28.03 -18.81
N GLU A 116 17.03 27.67 -17.61
CA GLU A 116 18.46 27.55 -17.28
C GLU A 116 19.18 26.50 -18.16
N LEU A 117 18.50 25.40 -18.52
CA LEU A 117 18.99 24.40 -19.47
C LEU A 117 19.08 24.93 -20.90
N GLU A 118 18.15 25.79 -21.31
CA GLU A 118 18.15 26.42 -22.64
C GLU A 118 19.19 27.54 -22.73
N GLU A 119 19.44 28.27 -21.64
CA GLU A 119 20.49 29.29 -21.52
C GLU A 119 21.90 28.69 -21.36
N GLY A 120 22.01 27.38 -21.11
CA GLY A 120 23.28 26.67 -21.01
C GLY A 120 24.02 26.90 -19.68
N ILE A 121 23.28 27.19 -18.59
CA ILE A 121 23.85 27.37 -17.25
C ILE A 121 24.52 26.08 -16.76
N TYR A 122 23.91 24.94 -17.09
CA TYR A 122 24.48 23.63 -16.81
C TYR A 122 25.47 23.26 -17.92
N ILE A 123 26.77 23.38 -17.63
CA ILE A 123 27.85 23.09 -18.57
C ILE A 123 27.68 21.68 -19.17
N GLN A 124 27.67 21.58 -20.50
CA GLN A 124 27.50 20.33 -21.27
C GLN A 124 26.16 19.62 -21.10
N GLN A 125 25.18 20.23 -20.43
CA GLN A 125 23.82 19.70 -20.32
C GLN A 125 22.83 20.58 -21.08
N THR A 126 22.01 19.96 -21.91
CA THR A 126 20.87 20.58 -22.58
C THR A 126 19.63 19.74 -22.34
N LEU A 127 18.47 20.27 -22.71
CA LEU A 127 17.23 19.49 -22.65
C LEU A 127 17.38 18.12 -23.35
N ASP A 128 18.04 18.09 -24.52
CA ASP A 128 18.23 16.86 -25.28
C ASP A 128 19.17 15.87 -24.57
N THR A 129 20.26 16.32 -23.95
CA THR A 129 21.18 15.41 -23.24
C THR A 129 20.52 14.81 -22.00
N VAL A 130 19.68 15.57 -21.29
CA VAL A 130 18.89 15.06 -20.16
C VAL A 130 17.94 13.95 -20.62
N PHE A 131 17.31 14.09 -21.80
CA PHE A 131 16.44 13.05 -22.37
C PHE A 131 17.19 11.84 -22.96
N LEU A 132 18.51 11.91 -23.13
CA LEU A 132 19.35 10.75 -23.47
C LEU A 132 19.75 9.93 -22.23
N SER A 133 19.78 10.56 -21.05
CA SER A 133 20.01 9.89 -19.78
C SER A 133 18.79 9.08 -19.35
N GLN A 134 19.01 7.85 -18.87
CA GLN A 134 17.97 6.96 -18.35
C GLN A 134 17.25 7.54 -17.13
N ASP A 135 17.98 8.20 -16.21
CA ASP A 135 17.39 8.84 -15.05
C ASP A 135 16.79 10.21 -15.41
N GLY A 136 17.42 10.93 -16.34
CA GLY A 136 16.97 12.25 -16.78
C GLY A 136 15.59 12.19 -17.45
N ILE A 137 15.37 11.27 -18.37
CA ILE A 137 14.07 11.06 -19.01
C ILE A 137 12.97 10.71 -18.00
N GLN A 138 13.27 9.88 -17.00
CA GLN A 138 12.32 9.53 -15.94
C GLN A 138 11.95 10.75 -15.13
N LEU A 139 12.94 11.48 -14.61
CA LEU A 139 12.71 12.66 -13.78
C LEU A 139 11.99 13.78 -14.54
N MET A 140 12.29 14.00 -15.82
CA MET A 140 11.57 14.99 -16.64
C MET A 140 10.11 14.60 -16.89
N CYS A 141 9.81 13.31 -17.06
CA CYS A 141 8.42 12.87 -17.19
C CYS A 141 7.69 12.92 -15.84
N GLU A 142 8.36 12.52 -14.76
CA GLU A 142 7.84 12.58 -13.40
C GLU A 142 7.58 14.01 -12.94
N SER A 143 8.40 14.99 -13.35
CA SER A 143 8.23 16.39 -12.94
C SER A 143 6.92 16.99 -13.46
N ILE A 144 6.58 16.70 -14.72
CA ILE A 144 5.29 17.06 -15.34
C ILE A 144 4.14 16.34 -14.64
N TYR A 145 4.30 15.03 -14.43
CA TYR A 145 3.27 14.20 -13.81
C TYR A 145 2.95 14.65 -12.37
N VAL A 146 3.96 14.91 -11.55
CA VAL A 146 3.80 15.34 -10.16
C VAL A 146 3.05 16.67 -10.08
N TYR A 147 3.34 17.63 -10.97
CA TYR A 147 2.55 18.88 -11.03
C TYR A 147 1.09 18.62 -11.41
N GLY A 148 0.84 17.83 -12.46
CA GLY A 148 -0.53 17.50 -12.86
C GLY A 148 -1.30 16.73 -11.79
N VAL A 149 -0.62 15.86 -11.02
CA VAL A 149 -1.20 15.18 -9.86
C VAL A 149 -1.56 16.17 -8.75
N MET A 150 -0.72 17.17 -8.46
CA MET A 150 -1.07 18.22 -7.49
C MET A 150 -2.36 18.94 -7.91
N LEU A 151 -2.48 19.33 -9.18
CA LEU A 151 -3.70 19.99 -9.70
C LEU A 151 -4.92 19.08 -9.51
N LEU A 152 -4.83 17.82 -9.92
CA LEU A 152 -5.95 16.87 -9.76
C LEU A 152 -6.33 16.65 -8.29
N ILE A 153 -5.36 16.54 -7.38
CA ILE A 153 -5.60 16.38 -5.93
C ILE A 153 -6.27 17.63 -5.35
N VAL A 154 -5.83 18.82 -5.75
CA VAL A 154 -6.43 20.08 -5.32
C VAL A 154 -7.90 20.14 -5.72
N ASP A 155 -8.23 19.90 -7.00
CA ASP A 155 -9.63 19.92 -7.46
C ASP A 155 -10.48 18.77 -6.88
N LEU A 156 -9.86 17.61 -6.60
CA LEU A 156 -10.54 16.43 -6.08
C LEU A 156 -10.97 16.57 -4.61
N TYR A 157 -10.08 17.10 -3.77
CA TYR A 157 -10.29 17.13 -2.32
C TYR A 157 -10.61 18.51 -1.75
N TYR A 158 -10.27 19.59 -2.47
CA TYR A 158 -10.50 20.96 -2.04
C TYR A 158 -11.54 21.63 -2.92
N ARG A 159 -12.80 21.57 -2.47
CA ARG A 159 -13.93 22.18 -3.18
C ARG A 159 -13.63 23.64 -3.54
N GLY A 160 -13.99 24.02 -4.76
CA GLY A 160 -13.55 25.30 -5.36
C GLY A 160 -13.90 26.55 -4.56
N ASP A 161 -15.09 26.61 -3.98
CA ASP A 161 -15.51 27.68 -3.08
C ASP A 161 -14.78 27.65 -1.72
N VAL A 162 -14.47 26.45 -1.21
CA VAL A 162 -13.78 26.28 0.08
C VAL A 162 -12.34 26.77 -0.01
N ARG A 163 -11.60 26.40 -1.05
CA ARG A 163 -10.21 26.87 -1.23
C ARG A 163 -10.12 28.38 -1.40
N GLU A 164 -11.08 29.00 -2.09
CA GLU A 164 -11.15 30.46 -2.22
C GLU A 164 -11.36 31.11 -0.84
N ARG A 165 -12.32 30.61 -0.06
CA ARG A 165 -12.59 31.08 1.30
C ARG A 165 -11.41 30.93 2.24
N LEU A 166 -10.68 29.82 2.16
CA LEU A 166 -9.50 29.58 2.99
C LEU A 166 -8.39 30.61 2.68
N VAL A 167 -8.19 30.94 1.41
CA VAL A 167 -7.17 31.94 1.02
C VAL A 167 -7.60 33.35 1.38
N VAL A 168 -8.86 33.72 1.19
CA VAL A 168 -9.38 35.03 1.61
C VAL A 168 -9.27 35.20 3.11
N ALA A 169 -9.64 34.18 3.89
CA ALA A 169 -9.51 34.22 5.34
C ALA A 169 -8.05 34.34 5.79
N HIS A 170 -7.10 33.75 5.07
CA HIS A 170 -5.68 33.96 5.36
C HIS A 170 -5.22 35.37 4.98
N SER A 171 -5.57 35.86 3.79
CA SER A 171 -5.11 37.16 3.27
C SER A 171 -5.67 38.35 4.05
N ARG A 172 -6.85 38.21 4.67
CA ARG A 172 -7.44 39.27 5.53
C ARG A 172 -6.64 39.52 6.81
N HIS A 173 -6.01 38.48 7.36
CA HIS A 173 -5.33 38.53 8.66
C HIS A 173 -3.80 38.54 8.56
N CYS A 174 -3.24 38.12 7.43
CA CYS A 174 -1.80 38.07 7.20
C CYS A 174 -1.41 38.95 6.00
N THR A 175 -0.33 39.71 6.13
CA THR A 175 0.27 40.41 4.98
C THR A 175 0.79 39.38 3.99
N THR A 176 0.05 39.15 2.92
CA THR A 176 0.47 38.27 1.83
C THR A 176 1.51 38.98 0.96
N SER A 177 2.62 38.31 0.68
CA SER A 177 3.62 38.74 -0.30
C SER A 177 3.03 38.85 -1.72
N GLY A 178 3.78 39.41 -2.67
CA GLY A 178 3.38 39.55 -4.08
C GLY A 178 3.04 38.24 -4.82
N SER A 179 3.02 37.09 -4.15
CA SER A 179 2.60 35.78 -4.65
C SER A 179 1.08 35.55 -4.59
N LEU A 180 0.30 36.39 -3.89
CA LEU A 180 -1.15 36.18 -3.71
C LEU A 180 -1.92 36.04 -5.03
N ASP A 181 -1.67 36.93 -5.99
CA ASP A 181 -2.38 36.92 -7.28
C ASP A 181 -2.17 35.61 -8.05
N HIS A 182 -0.94 35.11 -8.03
CA HIS A 182 -0.58 33.85 -8.66
C HIS A 182 -1.22 32.64 -7.98
N VAL A 183 -1.26 32.64 -6.64
CA VAL A 183 -1.97 31.61 -5.87
C VAL A 183 -3.46 31.66 -6.19
N CYS A 184 -4.07 32.85 -6.18
CA CYS A 184 -5.48 33.05 -6.54
C CYS A 184 -5.79 32.59 -7.97
N GLN A 185 -4.94 32.90 -8.95
CA GLN A 185 -5.08 32.40 -10.32
C GLN A 185 -5.09 30.87 -10.33
N LEU A 186 -4.12 30.24 -9.67
CA LEU A 186 -4.00 28.78 -9.62
C LEU A 186 -5.24 28.14 -8.98
N ILE A 187 -5.66 28.59 -7.79
CA ILE A 187 -6.70 27.94 -7.00
C ILE A 187 -8.12 28.47 -7.27
N ARG A 188 -8.34 29.37 -8.23
CA ARG A 188 -9.70 29.85 -8.54
C ARG A 188 -10.64 28.68 -8.82
N THR A 189 -11.90 28.75 -8.40
CA THR A 189 -12.89 27.69 -8.63
C THR A 189 -12.92 27.27 -10.12
N THR A 190 -12.92 25.97 -10.38
CA THR A 190 -13.06 25.39 -11.73
C THR A 190 -14.52 25.06 -12.04
N GLY A 191 -15.40 25.13 -11.04
CA GLY A 191 -16.76 24.61 -11.11
C GLY A 191 -16.84 23.07 -11.04
N PHE A 192 -15.70 22.37 -10.95
CA PHE A 192 -15.69 20.92 -10.80
C PHE A 192 -16.18 20.55 -9.40
N LEU A 193 -17.12 19.60 -9.34
CA LEU A 193 -17.65 19.05 -8.10
C LEU A 193 -17.59 17.53 -8.22
N ASN A 194 -16.88 16.89 -7.29
CA ASN A 194 -16.76 15.44 -7.25
C ASN A 194 -18.02 14.81 -6.63
N SER A 195 -19.12 14.82 -7.39
CA SER A 195 -20.41 14.27 -6.98
C SER A 195 -21.11 13.61 -8.17
N PRO A 196 -21.83 12.48 -7.98
CA PRO A 196 -22.53 11.78 -9.07
C PRO A 196 -23.58 12.64 -9.79
N SER A 197 -24.13 13.65 -9.13
CA SER A 197 -25.15 14.55 -9.69
C SER A 197 -24.58 15.80 -10.35
N ALA A 198 -23.26 16.06 -10.22
CA ALA A 198 -22.64 17.24 -10.76
C ALA A 198 -22.33 17.07 -12.26
N LYS A 199 -22.56 18.12 -13.04
CA LYS A 199 -22.11 18.15 -14.44
C LYS A 199 -20.67 18.60 -14.48
N ARG A 200 -19.85 17.94 -15.32
CA ARG A 200 -18.49 18.39 -15.57
C ARG A 200 -18.50 19.78 -16.24
N PRO A 201 -17.67 20.72 -15.78
CA PRO A 201 -17.51 22.02 -16.43
C PRO A 201 -17.03 21.89 -17.87
N ALA A 202 -17.41 22.84 -18.73
CA ALA A 202 -16.89 22.91 -20.08
C ALA A 202 -15.37 23.09 -20.05
N ASN A 203 -14.66 22.41 -20.97
CA ASN A 203 -13.20 22.48 -21.10
C ASN A 203 -12.41 22.08 -19.83
N TYR A 204 -13.00 21.30 -18.92
CA TYR A 204 -12.28 20.68 -17.81
C TYR A 204 -11.68 19.33 -18.21
N PRO A 205 -10.45 18.97 -17.79
CA PRO A 205 -9.52 19.75 -16.95
C PRO A 205 -8.56 20.67 -17.72
N GLN A 206 -8.61 20.73 -19.05
CA GLN A 206 -7.62 21.46 -19.87
C GLN A 206 -7.49 22.96 -19.52
N GLU A 207 -8.59 23.67 -19.23
CA GLU A 207 -8.54 25.08 -18.83
C GLU A 207 -7.88 25.27 -17.47
N TYR A 208 -8.06 24.32 -16.56
CA TYR A 208 -7.41 24.38 -15.25
C TYR A 208 -5.89 24.18 -15.39
N PHE A 209 -5.48 23.20 -16.19
CA PHE A 209 -4.07 22.91 -16.47
C PHE A 209 -3.37 24.04 -17.24
N ARG A 210 -4.12 24.85 -18.00
CA ARG A 210 -3.61 25.99 -18.76
C ARG A 210 -3.31 27.23 -17.90
N ARG A 211 -3.82 27.31 -16.67
CA ARG A 211 -3.71 28.52 -15.83
C ARG A 211 -2.27 28.91 -15.53
N VAL A 212 -1.41 27.94 -15.27
CA VAL A 212 0.03 28.12 -15.13
C VAL A 212 0.70 27.06 -16.01
N PRO A 213 1.08 27.42 -17.25
CA PRO A 213 1.53 26.46 -18.25
C PRO A 213 2.96 25.98 -17.95
N LEU A 214 3.24 24.76 -18.41
CA LEU A 214 4.59 24.23 -18.53
C LEU A 214 5.19 24.62 -19.88
N ASN A 215 6.52 24.60 -19.97
CA ASN A 215 7.23 24.74 -21.24
C ASN A 215 6.70 23.73 -22.29
N GLU A 216 6.20 24.22 -23.42
CA GLU A 216 5.56 23.38 -24.45
C GLU A 216 6.53 22.38 -25.09
N LYS A 217 7.80 22.75 -25.25
CA LYS A 217 8.83 21.88 -25.82
C LYS A 217 9.09 20.69 -24.90
N LEU A 218 9.22 20.94 -23.60
CA LEU A 218 9.33 19.88 -22.58
C LEU A 218 8.15 18.90 -22.66
N VAL A 219 6.91 19.41 -22.63
CA VAL A 219 5.71 18.56 -22.67
C VAL A 219 5.66 17.72 -23.96
N ASN A 220 5.98 18.30 -25.11
CA ASN A 220 5.97 17.59 -26.38
C ASN A 220 7.02 16.49 -26.46
N ILE A 221 8.26 16.74 -25.97
CA ILE A 221 9.32 15.72 -25.93
C ILE A 221 8.92 14.60 -24.97
N ALA A 222 8.46 14.93 -23.76
CA ALA A 222 8.05 13.96 -22.76
C ALA A 222 6.90 13.07 -23.26
N VAL A 223 5.84 13.65 -23.84
CA VAL A 223 4.74 12.86 -24.43
C VAL A 223 5.22 12.01 -25.60
N GLY A 224 6.13 12.51 -26.43
CA GLY A 224 6.74 11.73 -27.52
C GLY A 224 7.48 10.50 -27.00
N LYS A 225 8.36 10.70 -26.01
CA LYS A 225 9.15 9.65 -25.36
C LYS A 225 8.30 8.63 -24.62
N LEU A 226 7.33 9.09 -23.83
CA LEU A 226 6.35 8.25 -23.16
C LEU A 226 5.53 7.43 -24.17
N ARG A 227 5.35 7.87 -25.42
CA ARG A 227 4.65 7.08 -26.43
C ARG A 227 5.55 6.00 -27.03
N THR A 228 6.82 6.30 -27.31
CA THR A 228 7.69 5.41 -28.09
C THR A 228 8.52 4.43 -27.26
N GLU A 229 8.93 4.80 -26.04
CA GLU A 229 9.90 4.04 -25.24
C GLU A 229 9.26 3.40 -23.97
N ASP A 230 9.92 2.44 -23.32
CA ASP A 230 9.60 1.96 -21.96
C ASP A 230 10.62 2.58 -20.99
N ILE A 231 10.31 3.76 -20.45
CA ILE A 231 11.28 4.56 -19.69
C ILE A 231 11.55 4.01 -18.29
N TYR A 232 10.66 3.15 -17.77
CA TYR A 232 10.77 2.54 -16.45
C TYR A 232 11.29 1.09 -16.50
N HIS A 233 11.48 0.53 -17.70
CA HIS A 233 12.00 -0.82 -17.94
C HIS A 233 11.21 -1.94 -17.23
N GLN A 234 9.92 -1.72 -16.98
CA GLN A 234 9.08 -2.65 -16.21
C GLN A 234 8.78 -3.93 -17.00
N GLN A 235 8.90 -3.90 -18.33
CA GLN A 235 8.76 -5.09 -19.18
C GLN A 235 9.80 -6.18 -18.87
N LYS A 236 10.98 -5.82 -18.33
CA LYS A 236 11.97 -6.81 -17.87
C LYS A 236 11.42 -7.68 -16.73
N ALA A 237 10.58 -7.11 -15.87
CA ALA A 237 9.91 -7.79 -14.78
C ALA A 237 8.57 -8.43 -15.19
N LEU A 238 7.98 -8.05 -16.33
CA LEU A 238 6.72 -8.58 -16.87
C LEU A 238 6.86 -8.81 -18.39
N PRO A 239 7.53 -9.90 -18.83
CA PRO A 239 7.97 -10.09 -20.21
C PRO A 239 6.90 -10.64 -21.13
N LEU A 240 5.77 -11.14 -20.61
CA LEU A 240 4.72 -11.74 -21.43
C LEU A 240 3.86 -10.65 -22.09
N PRO A 241 3.51 -10.78 -23.39
CA PRO A 241 2.69 -9.78 -24.09
C PRO A 241 1.35 -9.51 -23.41
N GLN A 242 0.72 -10.52 -22.83
CA GLN A 242 -0.56 -10.37 -22.11
C GLN A 242 -0.43 -9.55 -20.82
N GLN A 243 0.79 -9.33 -20.32
CA GLN A 243 1.06 -8.57 -19.09
C GLN A 243 1.46 -7.11 -19.37
N MET A 244 1.51 -6.72 -20.65
CA MET A 244 2.01 -5.42 -21.10
C MET A 244 1.28 -4.24 -20.47
N THR A 245 -0.03 -4.31 -20.31
CA THR A 245 -0.84 -3.22 -19.76
C THR A 245 -0.59 -3.02 -18.26
N THR A 246 -0.27 -4.11 -17.55
CA THR A 246 0.20 -4.04 -16.16
C THR A 246 1.63 -3.51 -16.09
N ALA A 247 2.51 -3.99 -16.97
CA ALA A 247 3.91 -3.56 -17.04
C ALA A 247 4.05 -2.07 -17.36
N LEU A 248 3.16 -1.52 -18.18
CA LEU A 248 3.20 -0.12 -18.58
C LEU A 248 2.27 0.77 -17.73
N ALA A 249 1.66 0.26 -16.67
CA ALA A 249 0.59 0.95 -15.96
C ALA A 249 1.04 2.27 -15.30
N GLN A 250 2.25 2.31 -14.74
CA GLN A 250 2.83 3.54 -14.18
C GLN A 250 3.09 4.57 -15.30
N GLN A 251 3.67 4.13 -16.40
CA GLN A 251 3.93 4.99 -17.55
C GLN A 251 2.62 5.52 -18.18
N ALA A 252 1.60 4.68 -18.23
CA ALA A 252 0.26 5.03 -18.70
C ALA A 252 -0.36 6.14 -17.83
N ALA A 253 -0.19 6.06 -16.50
CA ALA A 253 -0.65 7.10 -15.58
C ALA A 253 0.08 8.43 -15.79
N VAL A 254 1.41 8.39 -15.96
CA VAL A 254 2.25 9.56 -16.27
C VAL A 254 1.82 10.21 -17.59
N LEU A 255 1.66 9.39 -18.64
CA LEU A 255 1.20 9.86 -19.95
C LEU A 255 -0.22 10.44 -19.88
N PHE A 256 -1.13 9.77 -19.18
CA PHE A 256 -2.51 10.23 -19.00
C PHE A 256 -2.56 11.64 -18.40
N VAL A 257 -1.77 11.91 -17.36
CA VAL A 257 -1.68 13.25 -16.75
C VAL A 257 -1.01 14.25 -17.70
N ALA A 258 0.08 13.86 -18.35
CA ALA A 258 0.81 14.72 -19.29
C ALA A 258 -0.04 15.18 -20.49
N LEU A 259 -0.98 14.35 -20.96
CA LEU A 259 -1.89 14.68 -22.06
C LEU A 259 -2.79 15.89 -21.76
N PHE A 260 -3.08 16.21 -20.50
CA PHE A 260 -3.86 17.40 -20.14
C PHE A 260 -3.10 18.71 -20.36
N PHE A 261 -1.76 18.67 -20.39
CA PHE A 261 -0.93 19.80 -20.81
C PHE A 261 -0.81 19.90 -22.34
N ALA A 262 -1.25 18.88 -23.09
CA ALA A 262 -1.26 18.85 -24.54
C ALA A 262 -2.66 18.55 -25.12
N PRO A 263 -3.69 19.37 -24.82
CA PRO A 263 -5.09 19.06 -25.11
C PRO A 263 -5.40 18.90 -26.61
N ASN A 264 -4.58 19.46 -27.50
CA ASN A 264 -4.71 19.27 -28.94
C ASN A 264 -4.60 17.78 -29.34
N ILE A 265 -3.80 16.99 -28.62
CA ILE A 265 -3.67 15.55 -28.86
C ILE A 265 -5.01 14.85 -28.58
N LEU A 266 -5.62 15.17 -27.44
CA LEU A 266 -6.89 14.59 -26.96
C LEU A 266 -8.09 14.96 -27.87
N HIS A 267 -8.11 16.16 -28.45
CA HIS A 267 -9.21 16.60 -29.31
C HIS A 267 -9.06 16.19 -30.78
N ASN A 268 -7.87 16.43 -31.36
CA ASN A 268 -7.72 16.49 -32.81
C ASN A 268 -6.82 15.38 -33.38
N GLN A 269 -5.88 14.82 -32.60
CA GLN A 269 -4.88 13.89 -33.11
C GLN A 269 -5.31 12.42 -32.99
N THR A 270 -6.29 12.03 -33.82
CA THR A 270 -6.89 10.67 -33.81
C THR A 270 -5.88 9.53 -33.96
N ALA A 271 -4.89 9.67 -34.85
CA ALA A 271 -3.87 8.64 -35.08
C ALA A 271 -2.98 8.43 -33.84
N ARG A 272 -2.52 9.52 -33.22
CA ARG A 272 -1.69 9.46 -32.01
C ARG A 272 -2.48 8.93 -30.81
N MET A 273 -3.74 9.33 -30.64
CA MET A 273 -4.57 8.78 -29.57
C MET A 273 -4.87 7.30 -29.77
N ARG A 274 -5.05 6.83 -31.01
CA ARG A 274 -5.19 5.40 -31.30
C ARG A 274 -3.94 4.62 -30.88
N GLU A 275 -2.75 5.07 -31.29
CA GLU A 275 -1.49 4.46 -30.88
C GLU A 275 -1.34 4.39 -29.35
N ILE A 276 -1.72 5.47 -28.64
CA ILE A 276 -1.70 5.52 -27.17
C ILE A 276 -2.67 4.50 -26.56
N VAL A 277 -3.91 4.44 -27.03
CA VAL A 277 -4.93 3.52 -26.50
C VAL A 277 -4.55 2.07 -26.79
N ASP A 278 -4.13 1.76 -28.01
CA ASP A 278 -3.74 0.40 -28.38
C ASP A 278 -2.53 -0.10 -27.57
N LYS A 279 -1.60 0.80 -27.19
CA LYS A 279 -0.42 0.47 -26.38
C LYS A 279 -0.71 0.35 -24.88
N TYR A 280 -1.48 1.28 -24.30
CA TYR A 280 -1.63 1.41 -22.84
C TYR A 280 -2.99 0.96 -22.30
N PHE A 281 -4.03 1.03 -23.12
CA PHE A 281 -5.42 0.83 -22.71
C PHE A 281 -6.21 -0.16 -23.60
N PRO A 282 -5.63 -1.28 -24.11
CA PRO A 282 -6.38 -2.26 -24.90
C PRO A 282 -7.38 -3.09 -24.08
N ASP A 283 -7.12 -3.27 -22.77
CA ASP A 283 -7.92 -4.07 -21.83
C ASP A 283 -8.21 -3.34 -20.50
N ASN A 284 -7.68 -2.12 -20.33
CA ASN A 284 -7.76 -1.35 -19.10
C ASN A 284 -8.22 0.08 -19.38
N TRP A 285 -9.33 0.51 -18.76
CA TRP A 285 -9.86 1.88 -18.87
C TRP A 285 -9.94 2.58 -17.51
N ILE A 286 -9.30 2.02 -16.48
CA ILE A 286 -9.25 2.59 -15.13
C ILE A 286 -7.79 2.83 -14.77
N VAL A 287 -7.45 4.10 -14.61
CA VAL A 287 -6.07 4.53 -14.35
C VAL A 287 -5.90 4.84 -12.87
N ASN A 288 -4.92 4.21 -12.23
CA ASN A 288 -4.43 4.61 -10.92
C ASN A 288 -3.49 5.80 -11.09
N VAL A 289 -3.96 7.00 -10.80
CA VAL A 289 -3.18 8.23 -10.98
C VAL A 289 -2.16 8.39 -9.87
N TYR A 290 -2.53 8.20 -8.60
CA TYR A 290 -1.59 8.33 -7.48
C TYR A 290 -2.15 7.65 -6.23
N MET A 291 -1.42 6.70 -5.63
CA MET A 291 -1.76 6.04 -4.35
C MET A 291 -3.26 5.70 -4.19
N GLY A 292 -3.81 4.96 -5.15
CA GLY A 292 -5.20 4.49 -5.15
C GLY A 292 -6.22 5.49 -5.68
N ILE A 293 -5.80 6.68 -6.09
CA ILE A 293 -6.68 7.64 -6.78
C ILE A 293 -6.98 7.12 -8.18
N THR A 294 -8.13 6.44 -8.34
CA THR A 294 -8.53 5.83 -9.61
C THR A 294 -9.45 6.73 -10.41
N ILE A 295 -9.21 6.82 -11.72
CA ILE A 295 -10.02 7.58 -12.67
C ILE A 295 -10.48 6.67 -13.81
N ASN A 296 -11.78 6.72 -14.12
CA ASN A 296 -12.36 6.02 -15.26
C ASN A 296 -12.20 6.86 -16.54
N LEU A 297 -11.50 6.32 -17.54
CA LEU A 297 -11.25 6.99 -18.82
C LEU A 297 -12.52 7.23 -19.62
N ILE A 298 -13.54 6.37 -19.49
CA ILE A 298 -14.82 6.53 -20.17
C ILE A 298 -15.45 7.87 -19.80
N ASP A 299 -15.42 8.20 -18.51
CA ASP A 299 -15.95 9.45 -18.00
C ASP A 299 -14.97 10.60 -18.27
N MET A 300 -13.69 10.45 -17.91
CA MET A 300 -12.70 11.52 -18.01
C MET A 300 -12.45 11.99 -19.46
N TRP A 301 -12.44 11.07 -20.43
CA TRP A 301 -12.19 11.39 -21.83
C TRP A 301 -13.43 11.72 -22.66
N GLU A 302 -14.63 11.68 -22.08
CA GLU A 302 -15.87 12.00 -22.80
C GLU A 302 -15.85 13.34 -23.57
N PRO A 303 -15.31 14.47 -23.03
CA PRO A 303 -15.29 15.73 -23.78
C PRO A 303 -14.25 15.77 -24.91
N PHE A 304 -13.36 14.78 -25.01
CA PHE A 304 -12.23 14.77 -25.93
C PHE A 304 -12.48 13.83 -27.12
N ARG A 305 -12.72 14.42 -28.30
CA ARG A 305 -13.17 13.66 -29.47
C ARG A 305 -12.19 12.56 -29.91
N ALA A 306 -10.90 12.87 -30.09
CA ALA A 306 -9.92 11.88 -30.56
C ALA A 306 -9.70 10.77 -29.53
N ALA A 307 -9.65 11.10 -28.24
CA ALA A 307 -9.51 10.13 -27.16
C ALA A 307 -10.74 9.20 -27.04
N ARG A 308 -11.96 9.75 -27.09
CA ARG A 308 -13.19 8.95 -27.06
C ARG A 308 -13.30 7.99 -28.24
N ILE A 309 -12.92 8.41 -29.44
CA ILE A 309 -12.92 7.55 -30.64
C ILE A 309 -11.88 6.44 -30.49
N ALA A 310 -10.68 6.75 -29.98
CA ALA A 310 -9.64 5.74 -29.77
C ALA A 310 -10.05 4.68 -28.75
N LEU A 311 -10.69 5.09 -27.64
CA LEU A 311 -11.14 4.18 -26.58
C LEU A 311 -12.34 3.30 -26.99
N ALA A 312 -13.03 3.61 -28.08
CA ALA A 312 -14.25 2.90 -28.46
C ALA A 312 -14.02 1.40 -28.69
N ASN A 313 -12.88 1.02 -29.29
CA ASN A 313 -12.52 -0.38 -29.59
C ASN A 313 -12.30 -1.19 -28.30
N THR A 314 -11.61 -0.62 -27.32
CA THR A 314 -11.40 -1.23 -25.99
C THR A 314 -12.73 -1.58 -25.32
N LEU A 315 -13.74 -0.73 -25.53
CA LEU A 315 -15.06 -0.82 -24.89
C LEU A 315 -16.07 -1.65 -25.70
N GLU A 316 -15.62 -2.41 -26.71
CA GLU A 316 -16.50 -3.34 -27.41
C GLU A 316 -16.94 -4.48 -26.48
N PRO A 317 -18.23 -4.86 -26.46
CA PRO A 317 -18.73 -5.88 -25.54
C PRO A 317 -18.04 -7.24 -25.66
N SER A 318 -17.61 -7.63 -26.87
CA SER A 318 -16.82 -8.84 -27.10
C SER A 318 -15.45 -8.76 -26.42
N ASN A 319 -14.73 -7.66 -26.63
CA ASN A 319 -13.42 -7.42 -26.03
C ASN A 319 -13.50 -7.45 -24.49
N ILE A 320 -14.47 -6.74 -23.92
CA ILE A 320 -14.71 -6.73 -22.45
C ILE A 320 -14.96 -8.14 -21.94
N ARG A 321 -15.81 -8.92 -22.63
CA ARG A 321 -16.14 -10.29 -22.23
C ARG A 321 -14.93 -11.21 -22.27
N ASP A 322 -14.10 -11.11 -23.32
CA ASP A 322 -12.93 -11.97 -23.49
C ASP A 322 -11.93 -11.77 -22.33
N TYR A 323 -11.66 -10.53 -21.95
CA TYR A 323 -10.79 -10.24 -20.80
C TYR A 323 -11.43 -10.60 -19.46
N ALA A 324 -12.71 -10.26 -19.26
CA ALA A 324 -13.42 -10.55 -18.01
C ALA A 324 -13.48 -12.07 -17.73
N THR A 325 -13.86 -12.86 -18.72
CA THR A 325 -13.93 -14.33 -18.59
C THR A 325 -12.56 -14.97 -18.41
N THR A 326 -11.52 -14.44 -19.06
CA THR A 326 -10.13 -14.87 -18.86
C THR A 326 -9.67 -14.64 -17.42
N HIS A 327 -9.91 -13.44 -16.87
CA HIS A 327 -9.55 -13.14 -15.48
C HIS A 327 -10.38 -13.93 -14.46
N ALA A 328 -11.66 -14.21 -14.76
CA ALA A 328 -12.50 -15.06 -13.92
C ALA A 328 -12.01 -16.52 -13.85
N SER A 329 -11.60 -17.08 -15.00
CA SER A 329 -10.99 -18.41 -15.06
C SER A 329 -9.64 -18.45 -14.32
N ASN A 330 -8.80 -17.44 -14.55
CA ASN A 330 -7.51 -17.30 -13.87
C ASN A 330 -7.68 -17.17 -12.36
N LEU A 331 -8.71 -16.46 -11.87
CA LEU A 331 -8.99 -16.35 -10.44
C LEU A 331 -9.12 -17.72 -9.77
N GLN A 332 -9.94 -18.61 -10.34
CA GLN A 332 -10.15 -19.96 -9.78
C GLN A 332 -8.88 -20.79 -9.81
N LYS A 333 -8.16 -20.78 -10.95
CA LYS A 333 -6.88 -21.48 -11.11
C LYS A 333 -5.84 -21.00 -10.09
N LEU A 334 -5.63 -19.69 -10.00
CA LEU A 334 -4.59 -19.07 -9.18
C LEU A 334 -4.86 -19.23 -7.70
N VAL A 335 -6.13 -19.15 -7.26
CA VAL A 335 -6.50 -19.45 -5.87
C VAL A 335 -6.13 -20.90 -5.51
N SER A 336 -6.43 -21.87 -6.38
CA SER A 336 -6.06 -23.27 -6.16
C SER A 336 -4.54 -23.46 -6.12
N GLU A 337 -3.80 -22.96 -7.11
CA GLU A 337 -2.35 -23.13 -7.20
C GLU A 337 -1.62 -22.45 -6.03
N THR A 338 -2.04 -21.25 -5.63
CA THR A 338 -1.46 -20.56 -4.48
C THR A 338 -1.76 -21.28 -3.17
N ASN A 339 -2.98 -21.79 -2.98
CA ASN A 339 -3.33 -22.61 -1.82
C ASN A 339 -2.47 -23.87 -1.73
N GLU A 340 -2.17 -24.54 -2.85
CA GLU A 340 -1.28 -25.71 -2.86
C GLU A 340 0.17 -25.36 -2.51
N MET A 341 0.70 -24.27 -3.09
CA MET A 341 2.07 -23.83 -2.82
C MET A 341 2.26 -23.34 -1.38
N LEU A 342 1.21 -22.80 -0.77
CA LEU A 342 1.21 -22.29 0.61
C LEU A 342 0.98 -23.38 1.67
N LYS A 343 0.78 -24.64 1.28
CA LYS A 343 0.74 -25.77 2.24
C LYS A 343 2.09 -25.91 2.95
N GLU A 344 2.03 -26.24 4.24
CA GLU A 344 3.23 -26.44 5.05
C GLU A 344 4.18 -27.46 4.42
N GLY A 345 5.46 -27.11 4.36
CA GLY A 345 6.51 -27.97 3.81
C GLY A 345 6.63 -27.98 2.28
N VAL A 346 5.75 -27.31 1.52
CA VAL A 346 5.87 -27.22 0.05
C VAL A 346 6.86 -26.11 -0.33
N LEU A 347 6.62 -24.88 0.11
CA LEU A 347 7.44 -23.72 -0.22
C LEU A 347 8.65 -23.60 0.71
N VAL A 348 9.69 -24.39 0.42
CA VAL A 348 10.96 -24.42 1.17
C VAL A 348 12.12 -24.04 0.25
N LYS A 349 13.26 -23.59 0.81
CA LYS A 349 14.47 -23.17 0.05
C LYS A 349 14.83 -24.15 -1.09
N LYS A 350 14.78 -25.46 -0.83
CA LYS A 350 15.09 -26.49 -1.82
C LYS A 350 14.12 -26.45 -3.01
N ASN A 351 12.82 -26.56 -2.75
CA ASN A 351 11.80 -26.54 -3.80
C ASN A 351 11.77 -25.20 -4.56
N LEU A 352 12.04 -24.09 -3.87
CA LEU A 352 12.15 -22.77 -4.48
C LEU A 352 13.29 -22.71 -5.51
N LEU A 353 14.48 -23.21 -5.15
CA LEU A 353 15.66 -23.23 -6.02
C LEU A 353 15.45 -24.13 -7.25
N ASP A 354 14.71 -25.24 -7.08
CA ASP A 354 14.39 -26.16 -8.18
C ASP A 354 13.33 -25.58 -9.14
N ASN A 355 12.47 -24.66 -8.67
CA ASN A 355 11.30 -24.15 -9.40
C ASN A 355 11.22 -22.62 -9.51
N VAL A 356 12.36 -21.90 -9.49
CA VAL A 356 12.42 -20.42 -9.50
C VAL A 356 11.54 -19.79 -10.58
N SER A 357 11.64 -20.27 -11.83
CA SER A 357 10.88 -19.73 -12.96
C SER A 357 9.37 -19.90 -12.78
N LYS A 358 8.92 -21.07 -12.29
CA LYS A 358 7.50 -21.36 -12.05
C LYS A 358 6.94 -20.48 -10.93
N VAL A 359 7.70 -20.34 -9.84
CA VAL A 359 7.32 -19.49 -8.70
C VAL A 359 7.19 -18.02 -9.11
N LEU A 360 8.15 -17.50 -9.88
CA LEU A 360 8.09 -16.12 -10.37
C LEU A 360 7.00 -15.89 -11.40
N ALA A 361 6.67 -16.90 -12.24
CA ALA A 361 5.54 -16.82 -13.17
C ALA A 361 4.21 -16.75 -12.42
N LEU A 362 4.02 -17.62 -11.41
CA LEU A 362 2.82 -17.62 -10.57
C LEU A 362 2.63 -16.27 -9.86
N ALA A 363 3.70 -15.70 -9.29
CA ALA A 363 3.64 -14.37 -8.67
C ALA A 363 3.18 -13.28 -9.66
N ARG A 364 3.66 -13.31 -10.91
CA ARG A 364 3.26 -12.36 -11.96
C ARG A 364 1.78 -12.53 -12.33
N GLU A 365 1.35 -13.77 -12.61
CA GLU A 365 -0.05 -14.06 -12.98
C GLU A 365 -1.03 -13.64 -11.87
N CYS A 366 -0.67 -13.86 -10.60
CA CYS A 366 -1.44 -13.42 -9.44
C CYS A 366 -1.61 -11.89 -9.42
N ASN A 367 -0.52 -11.12 -9.51
CA ASN A 367 -0.60 -9.65 -9.43
C ASN A 367 -1.32 -9.04 -10.63
N VAL A 368 -1.10 -9.55 -11.83
CA VAL A 368 -1.78 -9.07 -13.06
C VAL A 368 -3.28 -9.29 -12.95
N THR A 369 -3.70 -10.51 -12.56
CA THR A 369 -5.12 -10.85 -12.41
C THR A 369 -5.77 -10.05 -11.27
N LEU A 370 -5.08 -9.96 -10.12
CA LEU A 370 -5.56 -9.20 -8.97
C LEU A 370 -5.72 -7.71 -9.29
N ARG A 371 -4.76 -7.10 -9.99
CA ARG A 371 -4.81 -5.70 -10.40
C ARG A 371 -6.02 -5.44 -11.29
N TRP A 372 -6.19 -6.24 -12.34
CA TRP A 372 -7.28 -6.05 -13.29
C TRP A 372 -8.63 -6.20 -12.61
N LEU A 373 -8.82 -7.24 -11.81
CA LEU A 373 -10.07 -7.49 -11.09
C LEU A 373 -10.37 -6.35 -10.09
N MET A 374 -9.43 -5.98 -9.23
CA MET A 374 -9.67 -4.92 -8.24
C MET A 374 -10.00 -3.57 -8.87
N LEU A 375 -9.39 -3.23 -10.01
CA LEU A 375 -9.69 -2.01 -10.73
C LEU A 375 -11.09 -2.06 -11.36
N HIS A 376 -11.43 -3.11 -12.10
CA HIS A 376 -12.64 -3.16 -12.93
C HIS A 376 -13.92 -3.62 -12.21
N THR A 377 -13.81 -4.27 -11.05
CA THR A 377 -14.96 -4.67 -10.23
C THR A 377 -15.24 -3.69 -9.08
N ALA A 378 -14.46 -2.62 -8.94
CA ALA A 378 -14.65 -1.64 -7.88
C ALA A 378 -16.03 -0.96 -7.99
N PRO A 379 -16.81 -0.88 -6.89
CA PRO A 379 -18.13 -0.24 -6.91
C PRO A 379 -18.05 1.27 -7.10
N GLN A 380 -16.95 1.88 -6.64
CA GLN A 380 -16.73 3.32 -6.67
C GLN A 380 -15.27 3.64 -6.96
N HIS A 381 -15.05 4.74 -7.66
CA HIS A 381 -13.74 5.32 -7.95
C HIS A 381 -13.61 6.69 -7.31
N SER A 382 -12.37 7.16 -7.14
CA SER A 382 -12.08 8.45 -6.48
C SER A 382 -12.74 9.63 -7.20
N VAL A 383 -12.71 9.64 -8.53
CA VAL A 383 -13.48 10.58 -9.34
C VAL A 383 -14.86 9.98 -9.63
N CYS A 384 -15.91 10.67 -9.21
CA CYS A 384 -17.28 10.24 -9.43
C CYS A 384 -17.63 10.16 -10.92
N GLU A 385 -18.24 9.04 -11.31
CA GLU A 385 -18.69 8.80 -12.67
C GLU A 385 -20.02 9.51 -12.94
N THR A 386 -20.09 10.29 -14.00
CA THR A 386 -21.28 11.02 -14.44
C THR A 386 -21.89 10.42 -15.70
N VAL A 387 -21.07 9.72 -16.49
CA VAL A 387 -21.47 9.07 -17.75
C VAL A 387 -22.09 7.69 -17.49
N LYS A 388 -23.33 7.48 -17.95
CA LYS A 388 -24.07 6.20 -17.80
C LYS A 388 -23.33 4.98 -18.37
N LYS A 389 -22.53 5.16 -19.42
CA LYS A 389 -21.73 4.09 -20.04
C LYS A 389 -20.75 3.45 -19.05
N CYS A 390 -20.22 4.20 -18.08
CA CYS A 390 -19.32 3.66 -17.06
C CYS A 390 -19.99 2.55 -16.25
N LYS A 391 -21.22 2.81 -15.81
CA LYS A 391 -22.02 1.81 -15.10
C LYS A 391 -22.35 0.60 -15.99
N GLN A 392 -22.73 0.82 -17.25
CA GLN A 392 -23.04 -0.27 -18.18
C GLN A 392 -21.85 -1.22 -18.38
N VAL A 393 -20.65 -0.67 -18.58
CA VAL A 393 -19.43 -1.45 -18.74
C VAL A 393 -19.08 -2.20 -17.46
N ARG A 394 -19.20 -1.55 -16.29
CA ARG A 394 -18.97 -2.21 -15.00
C ARG A 394 -19.98 -3.34 -14.75
N ASP A 395 -21.26 -3.11 -15.00
CA ASP A 395 -22.30 -4.13 -14.82
C ASP A 395 -22.04 -5.34 -15.75
N GLN A 396 -21.55 -5.11 -16.97
CA GLN A 396 -21.10 -6.19 -17.86
C GLN A 396 -19.91 -6.96 -17.27
N VAL A 397 -18.87 -6.26 -16.80
CA VAL A 397 -17.69 -6.91 -16.18
C VAL A 397 -18.11 -7.75 -14.97
N LEU A 398 -18.97 -7.24 -14.10
CA LEU A 398 -19.46 -7.97 -12.93
C LEU A 398 -20.23 -9.24 -13.34
N ALA A 399 -21.06 -9.16 -14.38
CA ALA A 399 -21.77 -10.32 -14.91
C ALA A 399 -20.80 -11.37 -15.49
N ASP A 400 -19.84 -10.94 -16.31
CA ASP A 400 -18.88 -11.83 -16.99
C ASP A 400 -17.83 -12.41 -16.00
N THR A 401 -17.58 -11.76 -14.85
CA THR A 401 -16.69 -12.24 -13.78
C THR A 401 -17.40 -13.03 -12.66
N LEU A 402 -18.71 -13.25 -12.81
CA LEU A 402 -19.56 -13.98 -11.85
C LEU A 402 -19.62 -13.34 -10.44
N ASP A 403 -19.37 -12.04 -10.33
CA ASP A 403 -19.41 -11.24 -9.09
C ASP A 403 -18.82 -11.98 -7.88
N THR A 404 -17.51 -12.24 -7.89
CA THR A 404 -16.82 -13.00 -6.83
C THR A 404 -15.89 -12.16 -5.92
N PRO A 405 -16.39 -11.15 -5.16
CA PRO A 405 -15.56 -10.39 -4.21
C PRO A 405 -14.78 -11.26 -3.22
N ASN A 406 -15.37 -12.37 -2.77
CA ASN A 406 -14.70 -13.32 -1.86
C ASN A 406 -13.50 -14.00 -2.54
N GLY A 407 -13.65 -14.39 -3.81
CA GLY A 407 -12.54 -14.99 -4.57
C GLY A 407 -11.40 -14.00 -4.77
N VAL A 408 -11.72 -12.74 -5.10
CA VAL A 408 -10.72 -11.67 -5.23
C VAL A 408 -10.00 -11.41 -3.90
N LEU A 409 -10.73 -11.40 -2.77
CA LEU A 409 -10.14 -11.27 -1.45
C LEU A 409 -9.24 -12.46 -1.10
N GLU A 410 -9.66 -13.68 -1.40
CA GLU A 410 -8.84 -14.87 -1.19
C GLU A 410 -7.55 -14.82 -2.02
N LEU A 411 -7.64 -14.44 -3.30
CA LEU A 411 -6.48 -14.23 -4.15
C LEU A 411 -5.55 -13.15 -3.57
N LEU A 412 -6.09 -12.02 -3.08
CA LEU A 412 -5.30 -10.97 -2.42
C LEU A 412 -4.52 -11.51 -1.21
N LEU A 413 -5.20 -12.24 -0.32
CA LEU A 413 -4.60 -12.83 0.87
C LEU A 413 -3.50 -13.83 0.51
N ASN A 414 -3.78 -14.73 -0.44
CA ASN A 414 -2.84 -15.74 -0.89
C ASN A 414 -1.64 -15.12 -1.61
N THR A 415 -1.87 -14.14 -2.49
CA THR A 415 -0.81 -13.42 -3.23
C THR A 415 0.12 -12.71 -2.26
N ALA A 416 -0.43 -11.96 -1.30
CA ALA A 416 0.37 -11.26 -0.31
C ALA A 416 1.19 -12.22 0.57
N HIS A 417 0.59 -13.32 1.01
CA HIS A 417 1.29 -14.33 1.82
C HIS A 417 2.39 -15.05 1.02
N PHE A 418 2.09 -15.43 -0.22
CA PHE A 418 3.02 -16.08 -1.13
C PHE A 418 4.23 -15.19 -1.44
N GLU A 419 3.98 -13.93 -1.81
CA GLU A 419 5.04 -12.94 -2.06
C GLU A 419 5.93 -12.72 -0.85
N ASN A 420 5.35 -12.53 0.35
CA ASN A 420 6.15 -12.31 1.54
C ASN A 420 7.06 -13.52 1.82
N THR A 421 6.51 -14.72 1.68
CA THR A 421 7.26 -15.97 1.93
C THR A 421 8.39 -16.16 0.93
N ILE A 422 8.15 -16.01 -0.38
CA ILE A 422 9.21 -16.17 -1.39
C ILE A 422 10.25 -15.04 -1.27
N ARG A 423 9.85 -13.82 -0.90
CA ARG A 423 10.77 -12.69 -0.67
C ARG A 423 11.71 -12.97 0.49
N GLU A 424 11.19 -13.47 1.61
CA GLU A 424 12.00 -13.88 2.77
C GLU A 424 12.97 -15.02 2.41
N LEU A 425 12.51 -16.02 1.65
CA LEU A 425 13.35 -17.13 1.18
C LEU A 425 14.46 -16.65 0.23
N PHE A 426 14.16 -15.81 -0.76
CA PHE A 426 15.18 -15.27 -1.66
C PHE A 426 16.19 -14.38 -0.92
N LYS A 427 15.74 -13.52 0.00
CA LYS A 427 16.64 -12.72 0.85
C LYS A 427 17.59 -13.62 1.65
N SER A 428 17.06 -14.68 2.26
CA SER A 428 17.88 -15.63 3.01
C SER A 428 18.86 -16.40 2.12
N ILE A 429 18.46 -16.78 0.90
CA ILE A 429 19.35 -17.43 -0.07
C ILE A 429 20.47 -16.49 -0.51
N LEU A 430 20.16 -15.23 -0.82
CA LEU A 430 21.14 -14.24 -1.27
C LEU A 430 22.15 -13.90 -0.17
N ASN A 431 21.67 -13.72 1.08
CA ASN A 431 22.55 -13.44 2.22
C ASN A 431 23.47 -14.61 2.57
N GLU A 432 23.00 -15.85 2.43
CA GLU A 432 23.78 -17.07 2.72
C GLU A 432 24.61 -17.55 1.49
N ARG A 433 24.54 -16.86 0.35
CA ARG A 433 25.05 -17.35 -0.94
C ARG A 433 26.57 -17.55 -0.92
N GLU A 434 27.31 -16.55 -0.43
CA GLU A 434 28.78 -16.57 -0.40
C GLU A 434 29.29 -17.64 0.56
N ASP A 435 28.73 -17.69 1.78
CA ASP A 435 29.09 -18.68 2.80
C ASP A 435 28.84 -20.10 2.32
N LYS A 436 27.64 -20.37 1.77
CA LYS A 436 27.28 -21.71 1.27
C LYS A 436 28.07 -22.13 0.04
N TRP A 437 28.47 -21.18 -0.80
CA TRP A 437 29.34 -21.47 -1.92
C TRP A 437 30.73 -21.87 -1.43
N ALA A 438 31.30 -21.14 -0.47
CA ALA A 438 32.61 -21.45 0.11
C ALA A 438 32.60 -22.80 0.85
N GLU A 439 31.56 -23.06 1.65
CA GLU A 439 31.35 -24.32 2.35
C GLU A 439 31.19 -25.48 1.36
N GLY A 440 30.29 -25.34 0.38
CA GLY A 440 30.04 -26.37 -0.63
C GLY A 440 31.29 -26.68 -1.47
N LYS A 441 32.06 -25.65 -1.84
CA LYS A 441 33.34 -25.81 -2.54
C LYS A 441 34.34 -26.61 -1.70
N LYS A 442 34.50 -26.23 -0.43
CA LYS A 442 35.40 -26.92 0.52
C LYS A 442 34.98 -28.38 0.73
N GLU A 443 33.68 -28.62 0.91
CA GLU A 443 33.11 -29.95 1.13
C GLU A 443 33.30 -30.86 -0.09
N CYS A 444 33.01 -30.36 -1.30
CA CYS A 444 33.26 -31.08 -2.55
C CYS A 444 34.75 -31.38 -2.76
N THR A 445 35.63 -30.41 -2.53
CA THR A 445 37.09 -30.61 -2.62
C THR A 445 37.60 -31.65 -1.62
N LEU A 446 37.03 -31.68 -0.41
CA LEU A 446 37.38 -32.66 0.62
C LEU A 446 36.89 -34.06 0.24
N ARG A 447 35.62 -34.21 -0.15
CA ARG A 447 35.05 -35.50 -0.58
C ARG A 447 35.79 -36.11 -1.78
N ILE A 448 36.09 -35.30 -2.81
CA ILE A 448 36.86 -35.76 -3.96
C ILE A 448 38.32 -36.06 -3.57
N GLY A 449 38.90 -35.30 -2.65
CA GLY A 449 40.23 -35.58 -2.09
C GLY A 449 40.28 -36.90 -1.30
N GLU A 450 39.21 -37.25 -0.59
CA GLU A 450 39.09 -38.55 0.07
C GLU A 450 39.03 -39.69 -0.96
N LEU A 451 38.28 -39.53 -2.04
CA LEU A 451 38.28 -40.51 -3.14
C LEU A 451 39.66 -40.64 -3.80
N GLU A 452 40.37 -39.54 -4.00
CA GLU A 452 41.76 -39.52 -4.49
C GLU A 452 42.69 -40.35 -3.58
N GLU A 453 42.60 -40.19 -2.25
CA GLU A 453 43.38 -40.95 -1.26
C GLU A 453 43.01 -42.44 -1.22
N VAL A 454 41.72 -42.77 -1.38
CA VAL A 454 41.24 -44.15 -1.41
C VAL A 454 41.81 -44.90 -2.61
N PHE A 455 41.82 -44.29 -3.81
CA PHE A 455 42.42 -44.91 -5.00
C PHE A 455 43.96 -44.84 -5.02
N ALA A 456 44.57 -43.98 -4.20
CA ALA A 456 46.02 -43.96 -3.98
C ALA A 456 46.51 -45.10 -3.05
N GLY A 457 45.59 -45.76 -2.32
CA GLY A 457 45.91 -46.84 -1.37
C GLY A 457 46.36 -46.37 0.01
N THR A 458 46.21 -45.08 0.34
CA THR A 458 46.56 -44.49 1.64
C THR A 458 45.43 -44.63 2.68
N LYS A 459 44.17 -44.73 2.24
CA LYS A 459 43.01 -45.06 3.09
C LYS A 459 42.40 -46.40 2.65
N PRO A 460 42.43 -47.45 3.48
CA PRO A 460 41.88 -48.75 3.11
C PRO A 460 40.35 -48.73 3.17
N LEU A 461 39.68 -48.84 2.02
CA LEU A 461 38.28 -49.22 1.92
C LEU A 461 38.16 -50.70 1.54
N MET A 462 37.22 -51.42 2.15
CA MET A 462 36.94 -52.80 1.77
C MET A 462 36.45 -52.85 0.31
N ARG A 463 37.07 -53.72 -0.50
CA ARG A 463 36.72 -53.98 -1.92
C ARG A 463 37.06 -52.85 -2.91
N VAL A 464 38.07 -52.02 -2.63
CA VAL A 464 38.59 -51.03 -3.59
C VAL A 464 40.08 -51.27 -3.81
N ASP A 465 40.46 -51.59 -5.05
CA ASP A 465 41.85 -51.76 -5.45
C ASP A 465 42.50 -50.42 -5.83
N LYS A 466 43.81 -50.31 -5.59
CA LYS A 466 44.61 -49.14 -5.99
C LYS A 466 44.56 -48.93 -7.50
N ASN A 467 44.22 -47.71 -7.93
CA ASN A 467 44.12 -47.35 -9.36
C ASN A 467 44.70 -45.94 -9.63
N GLU A 468 45.90 -45.88 -10.23
CA GLU A 468 46.59 -44.60 -10.52
C GLU A 468 45.85 -43.72 -11.54
N ASN A 469 45.07 -44.31 -12.47
CA ASN A 469 44.30 -43.54 -13.45
C ASN A 469 43.13 -42.82 -12.79
N LEU A 470 42.38 -43.50 -11.91
CA LEU A 470 41.27 -42.89 -11.16
C LEU A 470 41.78 -41.85 -10.16
N LYS A 471 42.92 -42.10 -9.52
CA LYS A 471 43.58 -41.11 -8.65
C LYS A 471 43.88 -39.81 -9.40
N LYS A 472 44.53 -39.91 -10.57
CA LYS A 472 44.85 -38.72 -11.39
C LYS A 472 43.57 -37.99 -11.83
N TRP A 473 42.56 -38.75 -12.23
CA TRP A 473 41.26 -38.20 -12.64
C TRP A 473 40.56 -37.45 -11.48
N PHE A 474 40.47 -38.03 -10.29
CA PHE A 474 39.91 -37.34 -9.11
C PHE A 474 40.74 -36.12 -8.70
N GLY A 475 42.07 -36.17 -8.82
CA GLY A 475 42.94 -35.02 -8.62
C GLY A 475 42.66 -33.88 -9.60
N ASP A 476 42.44 -34.20 -10.89
CA ASP A 476 42.05 -33.23 -11.91
C ASP A 476 40.66 -32.62 -11.58
N ILE A 477 39.66 -33.44 -11.21
CA ILE A 477 38.33 -32.97 -10.79
C ILE A 477 38.43 -32.03 -9.57
N LYS A 478 39.25 -32.37 -8.57
CA LYS A 478 39.50 -31.55 -7.39
C LYS A 478 40.08 -30.18 -7.74
N SER A 479 41.01 -30.12 -8.69
CA SER A 479 41.57 -28.85 -9.19
C SER A 479 40.52 -27.99 -9.90
N HIS A 480 39.65 -28.62 -10.71
CA HIS A 480 38.56 -27.93 -11.39
C HIS A 480 37.53 -27.36 -10.39
N ILE A 481 37.14 -28.12 -9.36
CA ILE A 481 36.27 -27.64 -8.27
C ILE A 481 36.94 -26.47 -7.54
N SER A 482 38.25 -26.56 -7.28
CA SER A 482 39.00 -25.49 -6.61
C SER A 482 39.09 -24.21 -7.47
N SER A 483 38.95 -24.32 -8.78
CA SER A 483 38.94 -23.17 -9.72
C SER A 483 37.59 -22.44 -9.82
N LEU A 484 36.53 -22.94 -9.18
CA LEU A 484 35.20 -22.31 -9.22
C LEU A 484 35.20 -20.95 -8.50
N ASN A 485 34.71 -19.91 -9.18
CA ASN A 485 34.62 -18.54 -8.66
C ASN A 485 33.19 -17.97 -8.81
N LEU A 486 32.72 -17.22 -7.81
CA LEU A 486 31.43 -16.51 -7.83
C LEU A 486 31.45 -15.26 -8.71
N ASP A 487 32.61 -14.63 -8.91
CA ASP A 487 32.74 -13.43 -9.75
C ASP A 487 32.45 -13.73 -11.24
N GLU A 488 32.61 -14.99 -11.65
CA GLU A 488 32.36 -15.48 -13.00
C GLU A 488 31.25 -16.56 -13.00
N PRO A 489 30.01 -16.21 -12.61
CA PRO A 489 28.97 -17.19 -12.33
C PRO A 489 28.63 -18.04 -13.55
N ASN A 490 28.66 -17.47 -14.76
CA ASN A 490 28.37 -18.19 -16.01
C ASN A 490 29.45 -19.23 -16.37
N ILE A 491 30.72 -18.92 -16.13
CA ILE A 491 31.84 -19.83 -16.44
C ILE A 491 31.85 -20.96 -15.40
N SER A 492 31.75 -20.60 -14.12
CA SER A 492 31.65 -21.55 -13.02
C SER A 492 30.41 -22.45 -13.15
N ALA A 493 29.27 -21.92 -13.60
CA ALA A 493 28.07 -22.71 -13.86
C ALA A 493 28.30 -23.80 -14.92
N ARG A 494 28.92 -23.45 -16.06
CA ARG A 494 29.26 -24.41 -17.11
C ARG A 494 30.23 -25.49 -16.61
N LYS A 495 31.26 -25.09 -15.86
CA LYS A 495 32.21 -26.03 -15.22
C LYS A 495 31.48 -26.98 -14.27
N ILE A 496 30.57 -26.48 -13.42
CA ILE A 496 29.79 -27.32 -12.50
C ILE A 496 28.95 -28.35 -13.26
N VAL A 497 28.26 -27.94 -14.33
CA VAL A 497 27.46 -28.88 -15.15
C VAL A 497 28.34 -29.99 -15.74
N GLN A 498 29.52 -29.63 -16.27
CA GLN A 498 30.49 -30.60 -16.79
C GLN A 498 31.01 -31.54 -15.70
N LEU A 499 31.29 -31.01 -14.50
CA LEU A 499 31.75 -31.80 -13.35
C LEU A 499 30.68 -32.79 -12.89
N ILE A 500 29.41 -32.36 -12.81
CA ILE A 500 28.28 -33.24 -12.45
C ILE A 500 28.16 -34.37 -13.48
N GLN A 501 28.17 -34.05 -14.77
CA GLN A 501 28.07 -35.05 -15.83
C GLN A 501 29.23 -36.05 -15.76
N ALA A 502 30.46 -35.56 -15.60
CA ALA A 502 31.65 -36.41 -15.50
C ALA A 502 31.61 -37.33 -14.27
N LEU A 503 31.12 -36.83 -13.12
CA LEU A 503 30.95 -37.62 -11.90
C LEU A 503 29.85 -38.68 -12.04
N GLU A 504 28.73 -38.35 -12.68
CA GLU A 504 27.62 -39.29 -12.94
C GLU A 504 28.01 -40.40 -13.94
N GLU A 505 28.77 -40.06 -14.99
CA GLU A 505 29.30 -41.05 -15.94
C GLU A 505 30.27 -42.03 -15.25
N VAL A 506 31.11 -41.53 -14.34
CA VAL A 506 32.07 -42.34 -13.60
C VAL A 506 31.40 -43.30 -12.61
N GLN A 507 30.21 -42.98 -12.09
CA GLN A 507 29.42 -43.92 -11.28
C GLN A 507 29.01 -45.20 -12.05
N GLY A 508 28.97 -45.17 -13.38
CA GLY A 508 28.62 -46.31 -14.22
C GLY A 508 29.74 -47.34 -14.41
N TYR A 509 30.96 -47.07 -13.95
CA TYR A 509 32.09 -47.99 -14.14
C TYR A 509 32.00 -49.21 -13.22
N PRO A 510 32.24 -50.44 -13.73
CA PRO A 510 32.15 -51.69 -12.95
C PRO A 510 33.06 -51.74 -11.71
N GLN A 511 34.18 -51.01 -11.73
CA GLN A 511 35.14 -50.94 -10.62
C GLN A 511 34.65 -50.06 -9.45
N LEU A 512 33.64 -49.20 -9.68
CA LEU A 512 33.11 -48.24 -8.72
C LEU A 512 31.74 -48.64 -8.16
N THR A 513 30.98 -49.47 -8.91
CA THR A 513 29.68 -50.00 -8.49
C THR A 513 29.75 -50.98 -7.31
N GLY A 514 30.92 -51.54 -7.02
CA GLY A 514 31.12 -52.48 -5.91
C GLY A 514 31.17 -51.87 -4.51
N SER A 515 31.38 -50.55 -4.39
CA SER A 515 31.51 -49.84 -3.10
C SER A 515 30.39 -48.83 -2.89
N LEU A 516 29.48 -49.14 -1.96
CA LEU A 516 28.36 -48.27 -1.60
C LEU A 516 28.84 -46.89 -1.10
N GLN A 517 29.98 -46.86 -0.38
CA GLN A 517 30.56 -45.63 0.17
C GLN A 517 31.08 -44.69 -0.92
N VAL A 518 31.71 -45.23 -1.98
CA VAL A 518 32.18 -44.41 -3.10
C VAL A 518 31.00 -43.82 -3.87
N LYS A 519 29.95 -44.63 -4.10
CA LYS A 519 28.73 -44.15 -4.74
C LYS A 519 28.05 -43.04 -3.94
N GLN A 520 27.95 -43.21 -2.62
CA GLN A 520 27.39 -42.19 -1.73
C GLN A 520 28.18 -40.88 -1.78
N LEU A 521 29.51 -40.93 -1.71
CA LEU A 521 30.37 -39.73 -1.79
C LEU A 521 30.22 -39.00 -3.14
N LEU A 522 30.10 -39.74 -4.24
CA LEU A 522 29.85 -39.17 -5.56
C LEU A 522 28.45 -38.52 -5.64
N ASP A 523 27.41 -39.21 -5.16
CA ASP A 523 26.04 -38.68 -5.13
C ASP A 523 25.92 -37.42 -4.27
N GLU A 524 26.56 -37.40 -3.10
CA GLU A 524 26.60 -36.24 -2.22
C GLU A 524 27.39 -35.07 -2.85
N THR A 525 28.46 -35.35 -3.57
CA THR A 525 29.24 -34.33 -4.30
C THR A 525 28.41 -33.74 -5.43
N CYS A 526 27.75 -34.57 -6.25
CA CYS A 526 26.84 -34.11 -7.31
C CYS A 526 25.68 -33.30 -6.72
N SER A 527 25.08 -33.73 -5.61
CA SER A 527 24.01 -33.00 -4.93
C SER A 527 24.47 -31.62 -4.44
N THR A 528 25.67 -31.56 -3.85
CA THR A 528 26.26 -30.30 -3.36
C THR A 528 26.57 -29.34 -4.51
N LEU A 529 27.15 -29.85 -5.61
CA LEU A 529 27.41 -29.09 -6.83
C LEU A 529 26.12 -28.56 -7.48
N ARG A 530 25.06 -29.37 -7.54
CA ARG A 530 23.72 -28.95 -8.02
C ARG A 530 23.15 -27.82 -7.16
N ARG A 531 23.25 -27.92 -5.82
CA ARG A 531 22.81 -26.87 -4.89
C ARG A 531 23.59 -25.57 -5.07
N MET A 532 24.92 -25.66 -5.23
CA MET A 532 25.78 -24.50 -5.51
C MET A 532 25.37 -23.82 -6.81
N LEU A 533 25.13 -24.60 -7.87
CA LEU A 533 24.67 -24.10 -9.17
C LEU A 533 23.33 -23.37 -9.07
N SER A 534 22.34 -23.98 -8.42
CA SER A 534 21.01 -23.38 -8.28
C SER A 534 21.05 -22.09 -7.45
N ALA A 535 21.83 -22.06 -6.36
CA ALA A 535 21.97 -20.86 -5.54
C ALA A 535 22.70 -19.72 -6.27
N ALA A 536 23.75 -20.03 -7.05
CA ALA A 536 24.45 -19.05 -7.87
C ALA A 536 23.60 -18.53 -9.04
N GLY A 537 22.63 -19.31 -9.51
CA GLY A 537 21.68 -18.90 -10.56
C GLY A 537 20.69 -17.82 -10.12
N VAL A 538 20.49 -17.61 -8.82
CA VAL A 538 19.63 -16.55 -8.29
C VAL A 538 20.35 -15.22 -8.37
N ARG A 539 19.83 -14.33 -9.23
CA ARG A 539 20.35 -12.97 -9.42
C ARG A 539 19.82 -12.02 -8.35
N ASP A 540 20.62 -11.02 -7.99
CA ASP A 540 20.20 -9.94 -7.08
C ASP A 540 19.02 -9.13 -7.64
N THR A 541 18.87 -9.10 -8.98
CA THR A 541 17.74 -8.46 -9.67
C THR A 541 16.39 -9.14 -9.43
N VAL A 542 16.35 -10.36 -8.90
CA VAL A 542 15.08 -11.08 -8.60
C VAL A 542 14.25 -10.32 -7.57
N LEU A 543 14.88 -9.75 -6.54
CA LEU A 543 14.18 -8.96 -5.52
C LEU A 543 13.59 -7.67 -6.11
N VAL A 544 14.32 -7.03 -7.02
CA VAL A 544 13.84 -5.83 -7.75
C VAL A 544 12.64 -6.18 -8.62
N HIS A 545 12.71 -7.29 -9.39
CA HIS A 545 11.57 -7.74 -10.19
C HIS A 545 10.35 -8.07 -9.32
N MET A 546 10.56 -8.69 -8.17
CA MET A 546 9.48 -8.97 -7.22
C MET A 546 8.85 -7.71 -6.62
N GLN A 547 9.63 -6.64 -6.42
CA GLN A 547 9.12 -5.36 -5.94
C GLN A 547 8.25 -4.70 -7.02
N ILE A 548 8.72 -4.69 -8.29
CA ILE A 548 7.95 -4.17 -9.42
C ILE A 548 6.63 -4.94 -9.60
N VAL A 549 6.70 -6.28 -9.64
CA VAL A 549 5.52 -7.14 -9.83
C VAL A 549 4.55 -7.02 -8.66
N GLY A 550 5.08 -6.84 -7.45
CA GLY A 550 4.31 -6.73 -6.22
C GLY A 550 3.69 -5.36 -5.96
N ASP A 551 3.87 -4.36 -6.85
CA ASP A 551 3.32 -3.03 -6.67
C ASP A 551 1.80 -3.09 -6.44
N PHE A 552 1.37 -2.55 -5.31
CA PHE A 552 -0.02 -2.52 -4.89
C PHE A 552 -0.53 -1.09 -4.69
N SER A 553 0.12 -0.10 -5.33
CA SER A 553 -0.26 1.31 -5.29
C SER A 553 -1.71 1.58 -5.68
N TYR A 554 -2.27 0.80 -6.61
CA TYR A 554 -3.67 0.88 -7.04
C TYR A 554 -4.67 0.43 -5.97
N GLY A 555 -4.25 -0.46 -5.08
CA GLY A 555 -5.08 -1.03 -4.02
C GLY A 555 -5.21 -0.12 -2.80
N TRP A 556 -4.44 0.97 -2.71
CA TRP A 556 -4.33 1.79 -1.50
C TRP A 556 -5.68 2.31 -0.97
N LEU A 557 -6.55 2.80 -1.86
CA LEU A 557 -7.92 3.19 -1.51
C LEU A 557 -8.94 2.09 -1.80
N LEU A 558 -8.70 1.26 -2.83
CA LEU A 558 -9.65 0.22 -3.24
C LEU A 558 -9.80 -0.91 -2.22
N VAL A 559 -8.78 -1.13 -1.37
CA VAL A 559 -8.84 -2.13 -0.30
C VAL A 559 -9.97 -1.86 0.70
N ASP A 560 -10.39 -0.60 0.86
CA ASP A 560 -11.52 -0.24 1.74
C ASP A 560 -12.82 -0.98 1.35
N ASN A 561 -13.02 -1.26 0.05
CA ASN A 561 -14.18 -2.00 -0.44
C ASN A 561 -14.26 -3.44 0.12
N TYR A 562 -13.11 -4.01 0.51
CA TYR A 562 -13.00 -5.35 1.07
C TYR A 562 -12.99 -5.36 2.60
N THR A 563 -12.99 -4.20 3.27
CA THR A 563 -12.90 -4.09 4.74
C THR A 563 -13.99 -4.89 5.44
N GLN A 564 -15.24 -4.81 4.96
CA GLN A 564 -16.35 -5.54 5.58
C GLN A 564 -16.21 -7.05 5.44
N LEU A 565 -15.73 -7.53 4.29
CA LEU A 565 -15.46 -8.94 4.05
C LEU A 565 -14.30 -9.43 4.93
N MET A 566 -13.23 -8.66 5.04
CA MET A 566 -12.10 -8.96 5.94
C MET A 566 -12.54 -9.00 7.41
N GLN A 567 -13.33 -8.02 7.88
CA GLN A 567 -13.86 -8.00 9.25
C GLN A 567 -14.78 -9.19 9.52
N SER A 568 -15.64 -9.55 8.57
CA SER A 568 -16.50 -10.73 8.67
C SER A 568 -15.69 -12.02 8.70
N GLY A 569 -14.63 -12.11 7.90
CA GLY A 569 -13.67 -13.23 7.92
C GLY A 569 -12.96 -13.36 9.26
N VAL A 570 -12.51 -12.25 9.86
CA VAL A 570 -11.87 -12.24 11.19
C VAL A 570 -12.85 -12.62 12.30
N ARG A 571 -14.14 -12.24 12.19
CA ARG A 571 -15.19 -12.69 13.12
C ARG A 571 -15.43 -14.20 13.03
N ALA A 572 -15.30 -14.79 11.85
CA ALA A 572 -15.46 -16.23 11.65
C ALA A 572 -14.22 -17.01 12.10
N ASP A 573 -13.02 -16.51 11.79
CA ASP A 573 -11.74 -17.12 12.16
C ASP A 573 -10.70 -16.04 12.53
N PRO A 574 -10.39 -15.87 13.83
CA PRO A 574 -9.40 -14.90 14.29
C PRO A 574 -7.99 -15.16 13.78
N THR A 575 -7.67 -16.38 13.33
CA THR A 575 -6.33 -16.70 12.81
C THR A 575 -6.07 -16.07 11.44
N LEU A 576 -7.13 -15.61 10.75
CA LEU A 576 -7.04 -14.86 9.49
C LEU A 576 -6.17 -13.60 9.60
N VAL A 577 -6.04 -13.03 10.81
CA VAL A 577 -5.14 -11.90 11.11
C VAL A 577 -3.70 -12.19 10.64
N ASN A 578 -3.24 -13.43 10.74
CA ASN A 578 -1.91 -13.83 10.28
C ASN A 578 -1.74 -13.69 8.76
N LYS A 579 -2.79 -13.97 7.98
CA LYS A 579 -2.79 -13.75 6.53
C LYS A 579 -2.94 -12.26 6.20
N LEU A 580 -3.79 -11.53 6.94
CA LEU A 580 -3.97 -10.08 6.78
C LEU A 580 -2.66 -9.31 7.03
N ARG A 581 -1.82 -9.78 7.95
CA ARG A 581 -0.47 -9.23 8.17
C ARG A 581 0.33 -9.14 6.85
N ALA A 582 0.23 -10.14 5.98
CA ALA A 582 0.93 -10.11 4.70
C ALA A 582 0.36 -9.02 3.76
N VAL A 583 -0.96 -8.79 3.79
CA VAL A 583 -1.60 -7.69 3.05
C VAL A 583 -1.14 -6.33 3.58
N PHE A 584 -0.97 -6.17 4.89
CA PHE A 584 -0.43 -4.94 5.48
C PHE A 584 1.00 -4.66 5.01
N LEU A 585 1.84 -5.70 4.92
CA LEU A 585 3.20 -5.59 4.38
C LEU A 585 3.19 -5.24 2.88
N LYS A 586 2.28 -5.82 2.10
CA LYS A 586 2.09 -5.48 0.68
C LYS A 586 1.68 -4.02 0.49
N LEU A 587 0.70 -3.53 1.28
CA LEU A 587 0.32 -2.11 1.30
C LEU A 587 1.49 -1.22 1.72
N SER A 588 2.27 -1.62 2.73
CA SER A 588 3.45 -0.87 3.16
C SER A 588 4.48 -0.71 2.04
N SER A 589 4.69 -1.73 1.19
CA SER A 589 5.63 -1.62 0.07
C SER A 589 5.16 -0.66 -1.02
N ALA A 590 3.85 -0.41 -1.17
CA ALA A 590 3.35 0.55 -2.15
C ALA A 590 3.78 2.00 -1.86
N MET A 591 4.10 2.31 -0.60
CA MET A 591 4.57 3.63 -0.18
C MET A 591 6.00 3.94 -0.67
N GLU A 592 6.80 2.91 -0.97
CA GLU A 592 8.20 3.07 -1.38
C GLU A 592 8.32 3.91 -2.67
N THR A 593 7.37 3.76 -3.60
CA THR A 593 7.34 4.53 -4.86
C THR A 593 7.26 6.04 -4.61
N SER A 594 6.45 6.49 -3.65
CA SER A 594 6.33 7.90 -3.29
C SER A 594 7.52 8.43 -2.48
N LEU A 595 8.31 7.54 -1.86
CA LEU A 595 9.47 7.89 -1.05
C LEU A 595 10.79 7.81 -1.85
N LEU A 596 10.80 7.11 -2.98
CA LEU A 596 12.01 6.81 -3.76
C LEU A 596 12.82 8.07 -4.10
N ARG A 597 12.18 9.07 -4.75
CA ARG A 597 12.86 10.30 -5.17
C ARG A 597 13.27 11.19 -4.00
N ILE A 598 12.52 11.16 -2.90
CA ILE A 598 12.85 11.91 -1.69
C ILE A 598 14.10 11.31 -1.02
N ASN A 599 14.16 9.98 -0.96
CA ASN A 599 15.31 9.24 -0.45
C ASN A 599 16.56 9.45 -1.31
N GLN A 600 16.41 9.44 -2.64
CA GLN A 600 17.51 9.73 -3.57
C GLN A 600 18.04 11.17 -3.43
N ALA A 601 17.17 12.13 -3.12
CA ALA A 601 17.55 13.53 -2.96
C ALA A 601 18.21 13.86 -1.61
N GLY A 602 18.31 12.91 -0.67
CA GLY A 602 18.90 13.13 0.65
C GLY A 602 18.12 14.11 1.54
N CYS A 603 16.84 14.37 1.27
CA CYS A 603 16.02 15.33 2.04
C CYS A 603 15.42 14.68 3.31
N ASP A 604 16.23 14.48 4.36
CA ASP A 604 15.83 13.76 5.59
C ASP A 604 14.58 14.33 6.29
N GLY A 605 14.42 15.65 6.28
CA GLY A 605 13.25 16.32 6.86
C GLY A 605 11.95 15.93 6.15
N ASP A 606 11.95 15.98 4.82
CA ASP A 606 10.78 15.61 4.01
C ASP A 606 10.56 14.10 4.02
N LEU A 607 11.63 13.29 3.95
CA LEU A 607 11.54 11.83 4.00
C LEU A 607 10.83 11.36 5.28
N SER A 608 11.24 11.87 6.44
CA SER A 608 10.63 11.52 7.72
C SER A 608 9.17 12.00 7.82
N SER A 609 8.87 13.20 7.33
CA SER A 609 7.52 13.78 7.33
C SER A 609 6.55 12.99 6.43
N VAL A 610 6.95 12.69 5.19
CA VAL A 610 6.13 11.98 4.21
C VAL A 610 5.94 10.52 4.62
N SER A 611 7.02 9.87 5.06
CA SER A 611 6.95 8.49 5.56
C SER A 611 6.01 8.37 6.77
N ARG A 612 6.06 9.32 7.71
CA ARG A 612 5.15 9.36 8.86
C ARG A 612 3.69 9.50 8.43
N TYR A 613 3.40 10.34 7.44
CA TYR A 613 2.03 10.55 6.96
C TYR A 613 1.42 9.26 6.40
N TYR A 614 2.08 8.62 5.43
CA TYR A 614 1.58 7.38 4.83
C TYR A 614 1.54 6.22 5.82
N SER A 615 2.53 6.12 6.71
CA SER A 615 2.54 5.11 7.78
C SER A 615 1.35 5.29 8.70
N ASN A 616 1.04 6.52 9.13
CA ASN A 616 -0.10 6.79 10.01
C ASN A 616 -1.45 6.51 9.35
N GLN A 617 -1.60 6.79 8.04
CA GLN A 617 -2.80 6.43 7.28
C GLN A 617 -3.02 4.91 7.27
N LEU A 618 -1.96 4.15 6.98
CA LEU A 618 -2.02 2.69 6.96
C LEU A 618 -2.26 2.10 8.36
N VAL A 619 -1.60 2.63 9.39
CA VAL A 619 -1.85 2.25 10.80
C VAL A 619 -3.30 2.55 11.20
N GLY A 620 -3.84 3.70 10.79
CA GLY A 620 -5.23 4.06 11.03
C GLY A 620 -6.21 3.08 10.38
N TYR A 621 -5.95 2.68 9.14
CA TYR A 621 -6.69 1.63 8.44
C TYR A 621 -6.61 0.28 9.16
N ILE A 622 -5.41 -0.16 9.55
CA ILE A 622 -5.20 -1.43 10.27
C ILE A 622 -5.93 -1.42 11.62
N LYS A 623 -5.83 -0.32 12.39
CA LYS A 623 -6.57 -0.15 13.65
C LYS A 623 -8.09 -0.25 13.43
N LYS A 624 -8.62 0.42 12.39
CA LYS A 624 -10.04 0.33 12.02
C LYS A 624 -10.46 -1.10 11.66
N LEU A 625 -9.63 -1.81 10.88
CA LEU A 625 -9.91 -3.18 10.46
C LEU A 625 -9.93 -4.15 11.65
N LEU A 626 -8.88 -4.11 12.48
CA LEU A 626 -8.69 -5.03 13.61
C LEU A 626 -9.54 -4.69 14.84
N GLN A 627 -10.16 -3.50 14.91
CA GLN A 627 -11.08 -3.10 15.98
C GLN A 627 -12.23 -4.11 16.18
N VAL A 628 -12.58 -4.87 15.14
CA VAL A 628 -13.58 -5.93 15.19
C VAL A 628 -13.28 -7.00 16.25
N ILE A 629 -11.99 -7.27 16.55
CA ILE A 629 -11.58 -8.24 17.56
C ILE A 629 -11.90 -7.70 18.96
N PRO A 630 -11.41 -6.52 19.40
CA PRO A 630 -11.84 -5.88 20.63
C PRO A 630 -13.36 -5.74 20.77
N GLU A 631 -14.08 -5.35 19.72
CA GLU A 631 -15.54 -5.24 19.72
C GLU A 631 -16.21 -6.58 20.06
N THR A 632 -15.74 -7.66 19.43
CA THR A 632 -16.26 -9.02 19.66
C THR A 632 -15.91 -9.51 21.06
N VAL A 633 -14.66 -9.34 21.50
CA VAL A 633 -14.21 -9.68 22.86
C VAL A 633 -15.05 -8.95 23.90
N PHE A 634 -15.28 -7.64 23.73
CA PHE A 634 -16.08 -6.84 24.65
C PHE A 634 -17.55 -7.29 24.68
N THR A 635 -18.12 -7.64 23.54
CA THR A 635 -19.48 -8.18 23.45
C THR A 635 -19.61 -9.52 24.20
N LEU A 636 -18.62 -10.41 24.06
CA LEU A 636 -18.58 -11.68 24.79
C LEU A 636 -18.40 -11.46 26.30
N MET A 637 -17.51 -10.53 26.71
CA MET A 637 -17.33 -10.15 28.11
C MET A 637 -18.61 -9.60 28.74
N ALA A 638 -19.39 -8.80 28.01
CA ALA A 638 -20.68 -8.29 28.49
C ALA A 638 -21.70 -9.41 28.73
N LYS A 639 -21.73 -10.44 27.87
CA LYS A 639 -22.57 -11.64 28.08
C LYS A 639 -22.14 -12.42 29.31
N ILE A 640 -20.82 -12.61 29.50
CA ILE A 640 -20.27 -13.26 30.69
C ILE A 640 -20.68 -12.49 31.95
N ALA A 641 -20.55 -11.17 31.95
CA ALA A 641 -20.94 -10.29 33.05
C ALA A 641 -22.43 -10.47 33.41
N HIS A 642 -23.29 -10.49 32.39
CA HIS A 642 -24.73 -10.64 32.58
C HIS A 642 -25.08 -11.98 33.24
N ILE A 643 -24.53 -13.10 32.74
CA ILE A 643 -24.75 -14.44 33.28
C ILE A 643 -24.24 -14.54 34.73
N GLN A 644 -23.04 -14.04 34.99
CA GLN A 644 -22.44 -14.07 36.34
C GLN A 644 -23.19 -13.21 37.35
N THR A 645 -23.81 -12.12 36.92
CA THR A 645 -24.50 -11.18 37.83
C THR A 645 -25.96 -11.56 38.07
N HIS A 646 -26.67 -12.07 37.06
CA HIS A 646 -28.13 -12.28 37.12
C HIS A 646 -28.56 -13.75 37.18
N LEU A 647 -27.75 -14.67 36.65
CA LEU A 647 -28.14 -16.09 36.49
C LEU A 647 -27.39 -17.01 37.44
N ILE A 648 -26.16 -16.67 37.83
CA ILE A 648 -25.37 -17.44 38.78
C ILE A 648 -25.50 -16.78 40.17
N PRO A 649 -26.25 -17.37 41.12
CA PRO A 649 -26.39 -16.81 42.46
C PRO A 649 -25.08 -16.93 43.24
N GLU A 650 -24.82 -15.95 44.11
CA GLU A 650 -23.74 -16.02 45.09
C GLU A 650 -23.98 -17.19 46.07
N LEU A 651 -22.91 -17.93 46.38
CA LEU A 651 -22.97 -19.09 47.26
C LEU A 651 -23.22 -18.65 48.71
N PRO A 652 -24.27 -19.17 49.40
CA PRO A 652 -24.51 -18.85 50.80
C PRO A 652 -23.49 -19.53 51.71
N ASP A 653 -23.23 -18.94 52.89
CA ASP A 653 -22.29 -19.44 53.89
C ASP A 653 -22.62 -20.85 54.42
N ARG A 654 -23.88 -21.30 54.27
CA ARG A 654 -24.33 -22.65 54.59
C ARG A 654 -25.28 -23.15 53.50
N LEU A 655 -24.97 -24.33 52.95
CA LEU A 655 -25.70 -24.94 51.84
C LEU A 655 -26.20 -26.34 52.23
N GLU A 656 -27.51 -26.58 52.08
CA GLU A 656 -28.08 -27.93 52.23
C GLU A 656 -27.60 -28.83 51.09
N LYS A 657 -27.22 -30.08 51.42
CA LYS A 657 -26.61 -31.02 50.46
C LYS A 657 -27.50 -31.30 49.24
N ASP A 658 -28.82 -31.28 49.44
CA ASP A 658 -29.81 -31.56 48.39
C ASP A 658 -29.98 -30.40 47.40
N LYS A 659 -29.68 -29.16 47.83
CA LYS A 659 -29.71 -27.95 46.98
C LYS A 659 -28.40 -27.71 46.21
N MET A 660 -27.38 -28.52 46.45
CA MET A 660 -26.05 -28.35 45.82
C MET A 660 -26.12 -28.39 44.29
N LYS A 661 -26.98 -29.22 43.71
CA LYS A 661 -27.15 -29.32 42.25
C LYS A 661 -27.83 -28.10 41.65
N GLU A 662 -28.74 -27.46 42.40
CA GLU A 662 -29.41 -26.22 41.98
C GLU A 662 -28.45 -25.03 42.03
N TYR A 663 -27.57 -24.95 43.03
CA TYR A 663 -26.54 -23.90 43.11
C TYR A 663 -25.34 -24.13 42.17
N ALA A 664 -25.16 -25.36 41.68
CA ALA A 664 -24.09 -25.67 40.73
C ALA A 664 -24.30 -24.97 39.39
N GLN A 665 -25.56 -24.77 38.94
CA GLN A 665 -25.91 -24.07 37.70
C GLN A 665 -25.04 -24.50 36.50
N LEU A 666 -24.95 -25.82 36.28
CA LEU A 666 -23.98 -26.42 35.35
C LEU A 666 -24.11 -25.89 33.91
N GLU A 667 -25.33 -25.66 33.44
CA GLU A 667 -25.59 -25.15 32.08
C GLU A 667 -25.05 -23.72 31.91
N HIS A 668 -25.38 -22.81 32.83
CA HIS A 668 -24.89 -21.43 32.80
C HIS A 668 -23.36 -21.35 32.99
N ARG A 669 -22.78 -22.21 33.83
CA ARG A 669 -21.32 -22.29 33.99
C ARG A 669 -20.63 -22.83 32.73
N PHE A 670 -21.23 -23.79 32.05
CA PHE A 670 -20.73 -24.28 30.77
C PHE A 670 -20.79 -23.19 29.70
N GLU A 671 -21.87 -22.40 29.65
CA GLU A 671 -22.00 -21.26 28.76
C GLU A 671 -20.91 -20.21 29.02
N VAL A 672 -20.66 -19.85 30.29
CA VAL A 672 -19.56 -18.95 30.66
C VAL A 672 -18.21 -19.52 30.22
N ALA A 673 -17.95 -20.81 30.43
CA ALA A 673 -16.71 -21.46 29.99
C ALA A 673 -16.54 -21.40 28.46
N LYS A 674 -17.61 -21.65 27.70
CA LYS A 674 -17.62 -21.53 26.24
C LYS A 674 -17.31 -20.10 25.78
N LEU A 675 -17.99 -19.10 26.35
CA LEU A 675 -17.74 -17.68 26.04
C LEU A 675 -16.30 -17.26 26.40
N THR A 676 -15.77 -17.76 27.52
CA THR A 676 -14.40 -17.49 27.97
C THR A 676 -13.38 -18.09 26.99
N HIS A 677 -13.63 -19.32 26.51
CA HIS A 677 -12.81 -19.94 25.48
C HIS A 677 -12.83 -19.12 24.18
N GLU A 678 -14.01 -18.70 23.72
CA GLU A 678 -14.15 -17.84 22.54
C GLU A 678 -13.33 -16.54 22.71
N VAL A 679 -13.43 -15.84 23.85
CA VAL A 679 -12.61 -14.66 24.12
C VAL A 679 -11.11 -14.97 23.99
N SER A 680 -10.66 -16.07 24.58
CA SER A 680 -9.26 -16.46 24.51
C SER A 680 -8.80 -16.75 23.08
N VAL A 681 -9.64 -17.37 22.24
CA VAL A 681 -9.34 -17.60 20.81
C VAL A 681 -9.22 -16.28 20.04
N PHE A 682 -10.13 -15.33 20.26
CA PHE A 682 -10.07 -14.01 19.62
C PHE A 682 -8.84 -13.21 20.03
N SER A 683 -8.53 -13.15 21.33
CA SER A 683 -7.33 -12.47 21.83
C SER A 683 -6.05 -13.14 21.32
N SER A 684 -5.99 -14.46 21.35
CA SER A 684 -4.84 -15.23 20.84
C SER A 684 -4.65 -15.05 19.34
N GLY A 685 -5.73 -14.95 18.55
CA GLY A 685 -5.67 -14.69 17.11
C GLY A 685 -4.89 -13.41 16.77
N LEU A 686 -5.11 -12.34 17.54
CA LEU A 686 -4.35 -11.09 17.39
C LEU A 686 -2.95 -11.20 18.00
N LEU A 687 -2.79 -11.78 19.18
CA LEU A 687 -1.49 -11.88 19.87
C LEU A 687 -0.49 -12.79 19.15
N ASN A 688 -0.97 -13.78 18.38
CA ASN A 688 -0.13 -14.65 17.55
C ASN A 688 0.43 -13.93 16.32
N MET A 689 -0.10 -12.76 15.96
CA MET A 689 0.47 -11.93 14.90
C MET A 689 1.86 -11.47 15.31
N LYS A 690 2.86 -11.63 14.43
CA LYS A 690 4.21 -11.08 14.70
C LYS A 690 4.19 -9.55 14.70
N ALA A 691 5.01 -8.94 15.56
CA ALA A 691 5.26 -7.50 15.49
C ALA A 691 5.71 -7.10 14.08
N THR A 692 5.05 -6.10 13.50
CA THR A 692 5.18 -5.80 12.06
C THR A 692 5.58 -4.34 11.89
N LEU A 693 6.67 -4.11 11.15
CA LEU A 693 7.08 -2.77 10.76
C LEU A 693 6.27 -2.36 9.52
N VAL A 694 5.50 -1.29 9.66
CA VAL A 694 4.67 -0.72 8.58
C VAL A 694 5.15 0.70 8.35
N GLY A 695 5.86 0.91 7.24
CA GLY A 695 6.66 2.11 6.99
C GLY A 695 7.66 2.34 8.13
N ILE A 696 7.48 3.42 8.89
CA ILE A 696 8.33 3.75 10.06
C ILE A 696 7.70 3.39 11.40
N VAL A 697 6.46 2.88 11.42
CA VAL A 697 5.74 2.58 12.67
C VAL A 697 5.76 1.08 12.92
N ARG A 698 6.25 0.68 14.09
CA ARG A 698 6.20 -0.72 14.53
C ARG A 698 4.84 -0.99 15.19
N LEU A 699 4.07 -1.89 14.59
CA LEU A 699 2.82 -2.38 15.15
C LEU A 699 3.09 -3.51 16.14
N ASP A 700 2.71 -3.27 17.39
CA ASP A 700 2.67 -4.28 18.45
C ASP A 700 1.23 -4.79 18.64
N PRO A 701 0.95 -6.09 18.37
CA PRO A 701 -0.37 -6.65 18.54
C PRO A 701 -0.94 -6.50 19.95
N LYS A 702 -0.08 -6.54 20.98
CA LYS A 702 -0.51 -6.36 22.37
C LYS A 702 -1.04 -4.95 22.60
N GLN A 703 -0.30 -3.94 22.14
CA GLN A 703 -0.73 -2.54 22.21
C GLN A 703 -2.01 -2.29 21.41
N LEU A 704 -2.15 -2.92 20.22
CA LEU A 704 -3.37 -2.82 19.43
C LEU A 704 -4.60 -3.37 20.16
N LEU A 705 -4.44 -4.50 20.86
CA LEU A 705 -5.51 -5.08 21.66
C LEU A 705 -5.86 -4.21 22.87
N GLU A 706 -4.86 -3.71 23.59
CA GLU A 706 -5.02 -2.80 24.73
C GLU A 706 -5.73 -1.50 24.32
N ASP A 707 -5.27 -0.84 23.25
CA ASP A 707 -5.89 0.37 22.68
C ASP A 707 -7.35 0.11 22.27
N GLY A 708 -7.60 -1.02 21.60
CA GLY A 708 -8.91 -1.39 21.09
C GLY A 708 -9.92 -1.67 22.21
N ILE A 709 -9.52 -2.41 23.25
CA ILE A 709 -10.34 -2.69 24.43
C ILE A 709 -10.59 -1.40 25.22
N ASN A 710 -9.58 -0.56 25.40
CA ASN A 710 -9.75 0.76 26.05
C ASN A 710 -10.78 1.63 25.32
N LYS A 711 -10.75 1.62 23.98
CA LYS A 711 -11.71 2.37 23.16
C LYS A 711 -13.14 1.87 23.35
N GLU A 712 -13.37 0.55 23.33
CA GLU A 712 -14.70 -0.03 23.57
C GLU A 712 -15.19 0.24 24.99
N LEU A 713 -14.32 0.06 25.98
CA LEU A 713 -14.62 0.36 27.38
C LEU A 713 -15.05 1.83 27.55
N THR A 714 -14.28 2.74 26.98
CA THR A 714 -14.55 4.18 27.02
C THR A 714 -15.89 4.53 26.34
N SER A 715 -16.18 3.91 25.19
CA SER A 715 -17.44 4.07 24.46
C SER A 715 -18.63 3.58 25.30
N HIS A 716 -18.52 2.40 25.91
CA HIS A 716 -19.56 1.81 26.74
C HIS A 716 -19.80 2.61 28.03
N ILE A 717 -18.75 3.03 28.73
CA ILE A 717 -18.87 3.91 29.90
C ILE A 717 -19.56 5.22 29.51
N SER A 718 -19.17 5.82 28.37
CA SER A 718 -19.83 7.04 27.86
C SER A 718 -21.33 6.81 27.62
N LYS A 719 -21.70 5.68 26.99
CA LYS A 719 -23.10 5.32 26.73
C LYS A 719 -23.85 5.09 28.04
N ALA A 720 -23.28 4.35 28.98
CA ALA A 720 -23.90 4.07 30.28
C ALA A 720 -24.13 5.37 31.07
N LEU A 721 -23.16 6.28 31.09
CA LEU A 721 -23.32 7.61 31.70
C LEU A 721 -24.40 8.43 30.98
N ASN A 722 -24.37 8.49 29.65
CA ASN A 722 -25.37 9.25 28.88
C ASN A 722 -26.78 8.67 29.04
N THR A 723 -26.96 7.36 29.14
CA THR A 723 -28.28 6.75 29.35
C THR A 723 -28.73 6.89 30.80
N GLY A 724 -27.83 6.64 31.76
CA GLY A 724 -28.10 6.71 33.19
C GLY A 724 -28.36 8.13 33.69
N LEU A 725 -27.60 9.12 33.23
CA LEU A 725 -27.62 10.50 33.71
C LEU A 725 -28.47 11.46 32.84
N VAL A 726 -29.33 10.95 31.95
CA VAL A 726 -30.33 11.80 31.26
C VAL A 726 -31.56 11.96 32.15
N PHE A 727 -31.72 13.16 32.70
CA PHE A 727 -32.87 13.55 33.50
C PHE A 727 -33.88 14.27 32.61
N ASN A 728 -35.03 13.66 32.35
CA ASN A 728 -36.08 14.29 31.56
C ASN A 728 -36.93 15.17 32.49
N PRO A 729 -36.95 16.51 32.30
CA PRO A 729 -37.66 17.42 33.20
C PRO A 729 -39.19 17.24 33.20
N LYS A 730 -39.74 16.49 32.24
CA LYS A 730 -41.19 16.21 32.15
C LYS A 730 -41.63 14.97 32.91
N THR A 731 -40.70 14.10 33.34
CA THR A 731 -41.02 12.86 34.05
C THR A 731 -40.98 13.12 35.56
N LYS A 732 -42.13 13.45 36.14
CA LYS A 732 -42.25 13.51 37.61
C LYS A 732 -42.09 12.08 38.15
N GLY A 733 -40.97 11.80 38.82
CA GLY A 733 -40.84 10.62 39.68
C GLY A 733 -39.82 9.54 39.28
N VAL A 734 -38.83 9.80 38.42
CA VAL A 734 -37.66 8.90 38.38
C VAL A 734 -36.67 9.33 39.46
N ASP A 735 -36.54 8.51 40.51
CA ASP A 735 -35.66 8.77 41.64
C ASP A 735 -34.19 8.73 41.17
N LEU A 736 -33.45 9.80 41.48
CA LEU A 736 -32.03 9.92 41.19
C LEU A 736 -31.26 8.74 41.81
N ALA A 737 -31.68 8.30 42.99
CA ALA A 737 -31.08 7.16 43.68
C ALA A 737 -31.20 5.87 42.86
N THR A 738 -32.40 5.55 42.35
CA THR A 738 -32.61 4.33 41.55
C THR A 738 -31.78 4.31 40.27
N LYS A 739 -31.67 5.45 39.58
CA LYS A 739 -30.82 5.56 38.38
C LYS A 739 -29.33 5.43 38.68
N LEU A 740 -28.87 5.96 39.82
CA LEU A 740 -27.49 5.82 40.26
C LEU A 740 -27.18 4.38 40.69
N ASP A 741 -28.12 3.70 41.33
CA ASP A 741 -27.99 2.28 41.69
C ASP A 741 -27.95 1.37 40.44
N GLU A 742 -28.82 1.61 39.46
CA GLU A 742 -28.79 0.88 38.18
C GLU A 742 -27.46 1.09 37.43
N LEU A 743 -26.95 2.33 37.42
CA LEU A 743 -25.66 2.67 36.84
C LEU A 743 -24.51 2.00 37.61
N GLY A 744 -24.57 2.01 38.95
CA GLY A 744 -23.60 1.36 39.83
C GLY A 744 -23.53 -0.15 39.59
N ASN A 745 -24.68 -0.83 39.49
CA ASN A 745 -24.77 -2.25 39.17
C ASN A 745 -24.18 -2.56 37.79
N THR A 746 -24.46 -1.71 36.79
CA THR A 746 -23.91 -1.86 35.44
C THR A 746 -22.38 -1.72 35.46
N MET A 747 -21.84 -0.73 36.17
CA MET A 747 -20.40 -0.52 36.29
C MET A 747 -19.70 -1.65 37.07
N ASP A 748 -20.31 -2.13 38.17
CA ASP A 748 -19.75 -3.24 38.95
C ASP A 748 -19.74 -4.55 38.15
N GLY A 749 -20.80 -4.82 37.37
CA GLY A 749 -20.85 -5.96 36.46
C GLY A 749 -19.73 -5.95 35.42
N HIS A 750 -19.42 -4.79 34.84
CA HIS A 750 -18.28 -4.62 33.94
C HIS A 750 -16.93 -4.81 34.65
N LYS A 751 -16.75 -4.25 35.85
CA LYS A 751 -15.53 -4.44 36.63
C LYS A 751 -15.27 -5.93 36.90
N ARG A 752 -16.27 -6.67 37.37
CA ARG A 752 -16.18 -8.12 37.67
C ARG A 752 -15.82 -8.93 36.42
N SER A 753 -16.38 -8.59 35.25
CA SER A 753 -16.04 -9.32 34.02
C SER A 753 -14.61 -9.04 33.54
N PHE A 754 -14.12 -7.81 33.68
CA PHE A 754 -12.71 -7.49 33.41
C PHE A 754 -11.77 -8.22 34.38
N GLU A 755 -12.11 -8.30 35.66
CA GLU A 755 -11.36 -9.08 36.66
C GLU A 755 -11.34 -10.59 36.33
N TYR A 756 -12.45 -11.12 35.82
CA TYR A 756 -12.55 -12.53 35.46
C TYR A 756 -11.81 -12.89 34.16
N VAL A 757 -11.84 -12.01 33.15
CA VAL A 757 -11.34 -12.33 31.81
C VAL A 757 -9.88 -11.88 31.57
N GLN A 758 -9.30 -11.09 32.47
CA GLN A 758 -7.92 -10.55 32.34
C GLN A 758 -6.86 -11.61 32.05
N ASP A 759 -6.94 -12.76 32.71
CA ASP A 759 -5.95 -13.85 32.56
C ASP A 759 -6.07 -14.54 31.18
N TYR A 760 -7.27 -14.55 30.60
CA TYR A 760 -7.55 -15.17 29.30
C TYR A 760 -7.22 -14.27 28.11
N ILE A 761 -7.22 -12.95 28.33
CA ILE A 761 -6.85 -11.93 27.33
C ILE A 761 -5.33 -11.64 27.38
N GLY A 762 -4.67 -11.89 28.52
CA GLY A 762 -3.25 -11.57 28.71
C GLY A 762 -2.99 -10.08 28.94
N ILE A 763 -3.99 -9.35 29.43
CA ILE A 763 -3.95 -7.89 29.69
C ILE A 763 -4.49 -7.63 31.09
N ASN A 764 -3.89 -6.67 31.81
CA ASN A 764 -4.35 -6.28 33.15
C ASN A 764 -5.65 -5.45 33.07
N GLY A 765 -6.79 -6.13 33.14
CA GLY A 765 -8.12 -5.53 33.04
C GLY A 765 -8.43 -4.53 34.15
N ILE A 766 -7.97 -4.79 35.39
CA ILE A 766 -8.18 -3.91 36.54
C ILE A 766 -7.49 -2.56 36.35
N LYS A 767 -6.22 -2.58 35.88
CA LYS A 767 -5.47 -1.35 35.62
C LYS A 767 -6.15 -0.51 34.54
N MET A 768 -6.64 -1.14 33.47
CA MET A 768 -7.36 -0.43 32.40
C MET A 768 -8.65 0.21 32.93
N TRP A 769 -9.45 -0.56 33.69
CA TRP A 769 -10.68 -0.08 34.30
C TRP A 769 -10.45 1.15 35.20
N LEU A 770 -9.44 1.08 36.07
CA LEU A 770 -9.08 2.19 36.96
C LEU A 770 -8.68 3.44 36.18
N VAL A 771 -7.82 3.31 35.17
CA VAL A 771 -7.36 4.45 34.37
C VAL A 771 -8.53 5.09 33.61
N SER A 772 -9.39 4.29 32.96
CA SER A 772 -10.52 4.79 32.17
C SER A 772 -11.57 5.52 33.01
N ILE A 773 -11.81 5.08 34.24
CA ILE A 773 -12.79 5.70 35.15
C ILE A 773 -12.21 6.93 35.84
N PHE A 774 -10.97 6.83 36.35
CA PHE A 774 -10.34 7.92 37.09
C PHE A 774 -10.21 9.21 36.26
N ILE A 775 -9.89 9.08 34.96
CA ILE A 775 -9.81 10.21 34.03
C ILE A 775 -11.17 10.91 33.86
N ARG A 776 -12.29 10.21 34.03
CA ARG A 776 -13.64 10.72 33.70
C ARG A 776 -14.51 11.10 34.88
N ILE A 777 -14.15 10.70 36.10
CA ILE A 777 -14.82 11.16 37.32
C ILE A 777 -14.19 12.48 37.82
N ILE A 778 -12.92 12.74 37.48
CA ILE A 778 -12.19 13.94 37.92
C ILE A 778 -12.33 15.12 36.94
N ILE A 779 -12.66 14.86 35.66
CA ILE A 779 -13.02 15.86 34.65
C ILE A 779 -14.54 15.96 34.60
#